data_AF-A0A7M7SY68-F1
#
_entry.id   AF-A0A7M7SY68-F1
#
_cell.length_a   1.000
_cell.length_b   1.000
_cell.length_c   1.000
_cell.angle_alpha   90.00
_cell.angle_beta   90.00
_cell.angle_gamma   90.00
#
_symmetry.space_group_name_H-M   'P 1'
#
loop_
_entity.id
_entity.type
_entity.pdbx_description
1 polymer ?
#
loop_
_entity_poly.entity_id
_entity_poly.type
_entity_poly.pdbx_seq_one_letter_code
_entity_poly.pdbx_strand_id
1 'polypeptide(L)'
;MASRMRKLFHRQNAGAIEERRKMRKELFAFNKTVEHGFPNKPTALAYDPKLNIFAIGTSNGVIKIYGAPGVEFMGIHSGDFSVSKLFFLPAQGRIISLLDDNSLHLWEINLKDGGSTMEEVKNFMIEGRLKKISVCCLSSDASRLYLGTEGGNIYLLDVESFDLEDHIVYQDVVMQKLNDSPSSSVPDDFKVNPGAVEAIAQHPSDKDRLLIGYNRGLMIIWRQSELMLEASFVGHQIESLCWHRDGTHFTSSHNDGSYQVWKVSGASSPAKEPLVPYGPFPCKAIPKILYLTTKSEPFTIFSGGMPRASYGDRHVVTVIQDKTQHVVFDFTSKVIDFFTMSNVNDEDEFDEPHSLVVLVEEEIVFIDLQTKGWPTFQLPYLSSLHASAITSSNYICNVPSQLWEKIQEVGEHQQQNVMSTRDFPVIGGKNLVEPPAYHDLLLTGHEDGSIRFWDASASAMKYLYQVNVAQLFTAEGGEQNGSPGVVEAEEEWPPFRKVGNFDPFSDDPRFGVQKVVLCPQSGTLVAGGTAGQVVVMKMGEDEEEKKTIEVVQAKIVVDDKFVWKGHEALPVREEPFKFPRGFQVELVAQAHPPAAITALAFQSTWGIIAFGTSHGFSLIDTTLKRLIVSHCTLNPHDLSVTGEHMSRRMSLTKSLRASLRRVRQKRGTTKPRKQRERRSNDTGGKVIEGSDNTPTTPEKESRGRGFDDADLVPIERKIEARSEDPKVSMVRYVYFANTFVRDAHTATPSLWVGTNAGVIYIYSLGVPTGENRLQGNVVAEISKEIKLKHGAPINSMVVVDSDNNPLPDPIEVQHECAKPPNMSGHNLIVCSEEQFKVFALPSLKPRYKTKLTAMDGSKVRKVAFINYRSRNNDSYSENHISCLTNQGELGIYSIPHLKRQDHYQALRRENVTGIASLLFTPRGEGMYLLSPSEFERFTMSASTVTEPLCMLELAEGMRPVPPEPEVEPEPEPAAEATEEGAGGDADAAAAAAGAEVAQEAKPDAEEQEPGEKDAMH
;
A
#
# COMPACT_ATOMS: atom_id res chain seq x y z
N MET A 1 10.39 -54.28 -34.55
CA MET A 1 11.25 -53.55 -33.60
C MET A 1 10.96 -52.04 -33.53
N ALA A 2 10.95 -51.30 -34.65
CA ALA A 2 10.76 -49.84 -34.66
C ALA A 2 9.44 -49.32 -34.02
N SER A 3 8.33 -50.05 -34.18
CA SER A 3 7.05 -49.72 -33.53
C SER A 3 7.05 -49.94 -32.01
N ARG A 4 7.74 -50.99 -31.54
CA ARG A 4 7.96 -51.23 -30.10
C ARG A 4 8.89 -50.18 -29.48
N MET A 5 9.96 -49.78 -30.18
CA MET A 5 10.81 -48.66 -29.74
C MET A 5 10.03 -47.35 -29.68
N ARG A 6 9.24 -46.98 -30.70
CA ARG A 6 8.42 -45.75 -30.66
C ARG A 6 7.42 -45.73 -29.50
N LYS A 7 6.76 -46.87 -29.20
CA LYS A 7 5.87 -46.98 -28.03
C LYS A 7 6.63 -46.89 -26.71
N LEU A 8 7.85 -47.45 -26.61
CA LEU A 8 8.71 -47.33 -25.44
C LEU A 8 9.19 -45.88 -25.22
N PHE A 9 9.62 -45.20 -26.29
CA PHE A 9 10.02 -43.79 -26.27
C PHE A 9 8.85 -42.86 -25.92
N HIS A 10 7.64 -43.13 -26.42
CA HIS A 10 6.43 -42.37 -26.02
C HIS A 10 6.07 -42.59 -24.56
N ARG A 11 6.16 -43.83 -24.05
CA ARG A 11 5.89 -44.13 -22.63
C ARG A 11 6.92 -43.51 -21.68
N GLN A 12 8.21 -43.56 -22.05
CA GLN A 12 9.29 -42.94 -21.28
C GLN A 12 9.19 -41.40 -21.29
N ASN A 13 8.86 -40.79 -22.44
CA ASN A 13 8.60 -39.35 -22.51
C ASN A 13 7.34 -38.94 -21.72
N ALA A 14 6.27 -39.75 -21.74
CA ALA A 14 5.07 -39.47 -20.95
C ALA A 14 5.35 -39.51 -19.44
N GLY A 15 6.13 -40.51 -18.97
CA GLY A 15 6.58 -40.58 -17.58
C GLY A 15 7.44 -39.38 -17.17
N ALA A 16 8.41 -38.98 -18.00
CA ALA A 16 9.26 -37.81 -17.74
C ALA A 16 8.49 -36.48 -17.76
N ILE A 17 7.43 -36.36 -18.58
CA ILE A 17 6.54 -35.20 -18.60
C ILE A 17 5.72 -35.13 -17.30
N GLU A 18 5.20 -36.26 -16.84
CA GLU A 18 4.41 -36.32 -15.60
C GLU A 18 5.29 -36.04 -14.37
N GLU A 19 6.50 -36.59 -14.32
CA GLU A 19 7.50 -36.27 -13.29
C GLU A 19 7.86 -34.79 -13.30
N ARG A 20 8.11 -34.18 -14.47
CA ARG A 20 8.38 -32.74 -14.55
C ARG A 20 7.18 -31.91 -14.10
N ARG A 21 5.95 -32.33 -14.40
CA ARG A 21 4.72 -31.66 -13.94
C ARG A 21 4.60 -31.74 -12.42
N LYS A 22 4.93 -32.88 -11.81
CA LYS A 22 4.99 -33.03 -10.36
C LYS A 22 6.04 -32.09 -9.76
N MET A 23 7.27 -32.10 -10.28
CA MET A 23 8.35 -31.22 -9.82
C MET A 23 7.97 -29.74 -9.89
N ARG A 24 7.23 -29.31 -10.94
CA ARG A 24 6.74 -27.92 -11.05
C ARG A 24 5.86 -27.51 -9.86
N LYS A 25 4.95 -28.38 -9.43
CA LYS A 25 4.08 -28.13 -8.25
C LYS A 25 4.86 -28.13 -6.93
N GLU A 26 6.01 -28.78 -6.89
CA GLU A 26 6.90 -28.79 -5.72
C GLU A 26 7.79 -27.55 -5.64
N LEU A 27 8.03 -26.88 -6.77
CA LEU A 27 8.88 -25.68 -6.87
C LEU A 27 8.08 -24.38 -6.88
N PHE A 28 6.95 -24.35 -7.59
CA PHE A 28 6.20 -23.12 -7.87
C PHE A 28 4.79 -23.17 -7.31
N ALA A 29 4.42 -22.11 -6.61
CA ALA A 29 3.06 -21.83 -6.16
C ALA A 29 2.91 -20.31 -6.03
N PHE A 30 1.79 -19.76 -6.48
CA PHE A 30 1.53 -18.32 -6.38
C PHE A 30 0.48 -18.01 -5.34
N ASN A 31 0.83 -17.17 -4.36
CA ASN A 31 -0.09 -16.62 -3.38
C ASN A 31 0.27 -15.16 -3.11
N LYS A 32 -0.74 -14.30 -2.95
CA LYS A 32 -0.62 -12.99 -2.28
C LYS A 32 -0.72 -13.25 -0.78
N THR A 33 0.23 -12.75 -0.01
CA THR A 33 0.41 -13.25 1.36
C THR A 33 0.07 -12.22 2.43
N VAL A 34 0.64 -11.01 2.34
CA VAL A 34 0.47 -9.98 3.37
C VAL A 34 0.67 -8.57 2.79
N GLU A 35 -0.06 -7.61 3.34
CA GLU A 35 0.04 -6.19 3.00
C GLU A 35 0.84 -5.44 4.08
N HIS A 36 1.87 -4.71 3.67
CA HIS A 36 2.78 -3.98 4.56
C HIS A 36 2.62 -2.47 4.38
N GLY A 37 2.39 -1.73 5.46
CA GLY A 37 2.29 -0.26 5.41
C GLY A 37 0.97 0.25 5.98
N PHE A 38 0.54 1.43 5.55
CA PHE A 38 -0.64 2.11 6.07
C PHE A 38 -1.84 2.07 5.11
N PRO A 39 -3.02 1.58 5.51
CA PRO A 39 -4.24 1.48 4.70
C PRO A 39 -4.56 2.76 3.93
N ASN A 40 -4.63 2.64 2.60
CA ASN A 40 -4.94 3.78 1.75
C ASN A 40 -6.40 4.24 1.92
N LYS A 41 -6.59 5.55 2.10
CA LYS A 41 -7.89 6.21 2.29
C LYS A 41 -8.73 5.58 3.42
N PRO A 42 -8.24 5.66 4.67
CA PRO A 42 -9.01 5.24 5.82
C PRO A 42 -10.23 6.15 6.02
N THR A 43 -11.32 5.58 6.51
CA THR A 43 -12.62 6.28 6.67
C THR A 43 -13.31 6.00 7.99
N ALA A 44 -12.94 4.92 8.70
CA ALA A 44 -13.49 4.57 10.00
C ALA A 44 -12.43 3.97 10.93
N LEU A 45 -12.63 4.12 12.24
CA LEU A 45 -11.78 3.58 13.30
C LEU A 45 -12.66 2.99 14.41
N ALA A 46 -12.25 1.86 14.99
CA ALA A 46 -12.86 1.30 16.20
C ALA A 46 -11.82 0.61 17.08
N TYR A 47 -12.13 0.43 18.36
CA TYR A 47 -11.25 -0.20 19.34
C TYR A 47 -12.06 -1.10 20.28
N ASP A 48 -11.57 -2.31 20.53
CA ASP A 48 -12.06 -3.20 21.58
C ASP A 48 -11.08 -3.14 22.77
N PRO A 49 -11.45 -2.49 23.89
CA PRO A 49 -10.59 -2.39 25.06
C PRO A 49 -10.36 -3.72 25.77
N LYS A 50 -11.29 -4.69 25.66
CA LYS A 50 -11.19 -5.98 26.37
C LYS A 50 -10.27 -6.94 25.63
N LEU A 51 -10.31 -6.97 24.30
CA LEU A 51 -9.39 -7.75 23.47
C LEU A 51 -8.10 -7.02 23.12
N ASN A 52 -8.05 -5.70 23.37
CA ASN A 52 -6.92 -4.84 23.07
C ASN A 52 -6.53 -4.89 21.57
N ILE A 53 -7.53 -4.78 20.71
CA ILE A 53 -7.40 -4.75 19.24
C ILE A 53 -8.12 -3.54 18.68
N PHE A 54 -7.68 -3.02 17.54
CA PHE A 54 -8.36 -1.93 16.86
C PHE A 54 -8.58 -2.25 15.37
N ALA A 55 -9.53 -1.55 14.75
CA ALA A 55 -9.91 -1.76 13.36
C ALA A 55 -9.85 -0.46 12.57
N ILE A 56 -9.40 -0.54 11.32
CA ILE A 56 -9.45 0.53 10.32
C ILE A 56 -10.36 0.09 9.18
N GLY A 57 -11.36 0.91 8.88
CA GLY A 57 -12.20 0.79 7.69
C GLY A 57 -11.70 1.73 6.60
N THR A 58 -11.87 1.34 5.34
CA THR A 58 -11.38 2.09 4.17
C THR A 58 -12.49 2.46 3.21
N SER A 59 -12.20 3.44 2.34
CA SER A 59 -13.15 3.90 1.31
C SER A 59 -13.51 2.87 0.23
N ASN A 60 -12.81 1.74 0.16
CA ASN A 60 -13.02 0.65 -0.79
C ASN A 60 -13.50 -0.64 -0.12
N GLY A 61 -14.15 -0.53 1.04
CA GLY A 61 -14.83 -1.67 1.67
C GLY A 61 -13.92 -2.66 2.38
N VAL A 62 -12.64 -2.32 2.62
CA VAL A 62 -11.73 -3.17 3.39
C VAL A 62 -11.79 -2.79 4.88
N ILE A 63 -11.91 -3.79 5.75
CA ILE A 63 -11.70 -3.70 7.20
C ILE A 63 -10.39 -4.42 7.51
N LYS A 64 -9.49 -3.75 8.24
CA LYS A 64 -8.27 -4.37 8.79
C LYS A 64 -8.24 -4.23 10.30
N ILE A 65 -8.01 -5.33 11.00
CA ILE A 65 -7.95 -5.41 12.46
C ILE A 65 -6.51 -5.69 12.86
N TYR A 66 -6.02 -4.99 13.89
CA TYR A 66 -4.64 -5.05 14.36
C TYR A 66 -4.59 -5.30 15.88
N GLY A 67 -3.69 -6.20 16.28
CA GLY A 67 -3.36 -6.52 17.67
C GLY A 67 -1.86 -6.42 17.93
N ALA A 68 -1.29 -7.32 18.74
CA ALA A 68 0.16 -7.43 18.92
C ALA A 68 0.90 -7.59 17.56
N PRO A 69 2.19 -7.25 17.46
CA PRO A 69 2.95 -7.38 16.20
C PRO A 69 2.84 -8.79 15.57
N GLY A 70 2.29 -8.84 14.35
CA GLY A 70 2.00 -10.07 13.60
C GLY A 70 0.58 -10.60 13.76
N VAL A 71 -0.26 -9.97 14.60
CA VAL A 71 -1.69 -10.23 14.73
C VAL A 71 -2.45 -9.23 13.86
N GLU A 72 -2.93 -9.71 12.72
CA GLU A 72 -3.76 -8.93 11.82
C GLU A 72 -4.85 -9.78 11.17
N PHE A 73 -6.02 -9.18 10.94
CA PHE A 73 -7.13 -9.79 10.23
C PHE A 73 -7.66 -8.83 9.18
N MET A 74 -8.16 -9.37 8.05
CA MET A 74 -8.68 -8.58 6.95
C MET A 74 -10.05 -9.13 6.51
N GLY A 75 -11.02 -8.22 6.40
CA GLY A 75 -12.34 -8.48 5.81
C GLY A 75 -12.56 -7.55 4.62
N ILE A 76 -13.21 -8.05 3.56
CA ILE A 76 -13.50 -7.26 2.35
C ILE A 76 -14.98 -7.42 2.03
N HIS A 77 -15.72 -6.33 2.03
CA HIS A 77 -17.14 -6.34 1.69
C HIS A 77 -17.36 -6.70 0.21
N SER A 78 -18.55 -7.21 -0.10
CA SER A 78 -19.00 -7.38 -1.48
C SER A 78 -19.33 -6.02 -2.12
N GLY A 79 -18.39 -5.45 -2.87
CA GLY A 79 -18.57 -4.18 -3.58
C GLY A 79 -17.61 -3.08 -3.11
N ASP A 80 -17.52 -2.00 -3.89
CA ASP A 80 -16.61 -0.89 -3.65
C ASP A 80 -17.32 0.24 -2.86
N PHE A 81 -17.84 -0.07 -1.67
CA PHE A 81 -18.51 0.89 -0.79
C PHE A 81 -17.60 1.37 0.34
N SER A 82 -17.78 2.61 0.78
CA SER A 82 -16.94 3.20 1.83
C SER A 82 -17.40 2.76 3.21
N VAL A 83 -16.49 2.23 4.03
CA VAL A 83 -16.80 1.94 5.45
C VAL A 83 -16.98 3.27 6.19
N SER A 84 -18.17 3.54 6.71
CA SER A 84 -18.51 4.81 7.37
C SER A 84 -18.35 4.76 8.89
N LYS A 85 -18.71 3.64 9.53
CA LYS A 85 -18.54 3.40 10.98
C LYS A 85 -18.19 1.94 11.26
N LEU A 86 -17.54 1.73 12.40
CA LEU A 86 -17.15 0.41 12.91
C LEU A 86 -17.49 0.33 14.41
N PHE A 87 -18.01 -0.82 14.86
CA PHE A 87 -18.37 -1.06 16.26
C PHE A 87 -17.95 -2.47 16.66
N PHE A 88 -16.96 -2.59 17.54
CA PHE A 88 -16.64 -3.89 18.13
C PHE A 88 -17.72 -4.31 19.13
N LEU A 89 -18.08 -5.59 19.12
CA LEU A 89 -18.83 -6.21 20.21
C LEU A 89 -17.80 -6.64 21.27
N PRO A 90 -17.76 -5.99 22.44
CA PRO A 90 -16.64 -6.11 23.37
C PRO A 90 -16.36 -7.54 23.79
N ALA A 91 -15.10 -7.99 23.70
CA ALA A 91 -14.65 -9.32 24.09
C ALA A 91 -15.21 -10.50 23.26
N GLN A 92 -15.99 -10.26 22.20
CA GLN A 92 -16.62 -11.33 21.41
C GLN A 92 -15.85 -11.69 20.13
N GLY A 93 -14.85 -10.88 19.74
CA GLY A 93 -14.16 -11.02 18.45
C GLY A 93 -15.11 -10.84 17.27
N ARG A 94 -16.10 -9.96 17.43
CA ARG A 94 -17.11 -9.61 16.42
C ARG A 94 -17.13 -8.12 16.20
N ILE A 95 -17.39 -7.68 14.97
CA ILE A 95 -17.42 -6.27 14.60
C ILE A 95 -18.56 -5.98 13.64
N ILE A 96 -19.28 -4.89 13.89
CA ILE A 96 -20.32 -4.37 12.99
C ILE A 96 -19.72 -3.24 12.16
N SER A 97 -19.89 -3.28 10.85
CA SER A 97 -19.58 -2.18 9.93
C SER A 97 -20.86 -1.55 9.38
N LEU A 98 -20.86 -0.24 9.25
CA LEU A 98 -21.85 0.53 8.46
C LEU A 98 -21.15 1.05 7.20
N LEU A 99 -21.78 0.89 6.04
CA LEU A 99 -21.28 1.40 4.76
C LEU A 99 -22.02 2.69 4.34
N ASP A 100 -21.54 3.35 3.28
CA ASP A 100 -22.12 4.61 2.77
C ASP A 100 -23.40 4.42 1.94
N ASP A 101 -23.69 3.19 1.52
CA ASP A 101 -24.96 2.76 0.92
C ASP A 101 -26.05 2.40 1.97
N ASN A 102 -25.77 2.63 3.25
CA ASN A 102 -26.67 2.38 4.39
C ASN A 102 -26.84 0.89 4.77
N SER A 103 -25.94 0.00 4.33
CA SER A 103 -25.89 -1.39 4.79
C SER A 103 -25.07 -1.57 6.06
N LEU A 104 -25.49 -2.52 6.89
CA LEU A 104 -24.84 -2.99 8.10
C LEU A 104 -24.36 -4.42 7.88
N HIS A 105 -23.14 -4.74 8.32
CA HIS A 105 -22.56 -6.08 8.21
C HIS A 105 -21.96 -6.50 9.54
N LEU A 106 -22.20 -7.75 9.93
CA LEU A 106 -21.61 -8.38 11.11
C LEU A 106 -20.50 -9.34 10.68
N TRP A 107 -19.32 -9.12 11.23
CA TRP A 107 -18.12 -9.93 10.98
C TRP A 107 -17.68 -10.64 12.24
N GLU A 108 -17.13 -11.84 12.09
CA GLU A 108 -16.64 -12.67 13.19
C GLU A 108 -15.23 -13.19 12.91
N ILE A 109 -14.39 -13.25 13.94
CA ILE A 109 -13.02 -13.81 13.87
C ILE A 109 -13.05 -15.25 14.39
N ASN A 110 -13.05 -16.24 13.51
CA ASN A 110 -13.21 -17.65 13.85
C ASN A 110 -11.89 -18.42 13.76
N LEU A 111 -11.72 -19.44 14.62
CA LEU A 111 -10.59 -20.35 14.55
C LEU A 111 -10.80 -21.34 13.39
N LYS A 112 -9.90 -21.33 12.39
CA LYS A 112 -9.88 -22.25 11.25
C LYS A 112 -8.44 -22.70 10.98
N ASP A 113 -8.25 -24.00 10.76
CA ASP A 113 -6.96 -24.59 10.38
C ASP A 113 -5.75 -24.21 11.26
N GLY A 114 -5.98 -24.01 12.57
CA GLY A 114 -4.94 -23.68 13.55
C GLY A 114 -4.61 -22.19 13.69
N GLY A 115 -5.33 -21.29 13.00
CA GLY A 115 -5.25 -19.84 13.15
C GLY A 115 -6.63 -19.18 13.18
N SER A 116 -6.68 -17.87 13.43
CA SER A 116 -7.92 -17.08 13.41
C SER A 116 -8.11 -16.39 12.05
N THR A 117 -9.33 -16.42 11.52
CA THR A 117 -9.71 -15.81 10.23
C THR A 117 -11.00 -15.01 10.37
N MET A 118 -11.12 -13.89 9.65
CA MET A 118 -12.31 -13.03 9.68
C MET A 118 -13.29 -13.41 8.57
N GLU A 119 -14.58 -13.51 8.90
CA GLU A 119 -15.64 -13.79 7.94
C GLU A 119 -16.90 -12.95 8.19
N GLU A 120 -17.64 -12.65 7.11
CA GLU A 120 -18.94 -11.99 7.17
C GLU A 120 -20.01 -13.03 7.50
N VAL A 121 -20.80 -12.79 8.54
CA VAL A 121 -21.79 -13.76 9.05
C VAL A 121 -23.21 -13.30 8.77
N LYS A 122 -23.50 -11.99 8.89
CA LYS A 122 -24.82 -11.41 8.61
C LYS A 122 -24.67 -10.05 7.95
N ASN A 123 -25.66 -9.67 7.14
CA ASN A 123 -25.81 -8.31 6.66
C ASN A 123 -27.28 -7.89 6.63
N PHE A 124 -27.49 -6.59 6.67
CA PHE A 124 -28.80 -5.97 6.75
C PHE A 124 -28.76 -4.60 6.09
N MET A 125 -29.82 -4.18 5.39
CA MET A 125 -29.90 -2.86 4.78
C MET A 125 -31.20 -2.17 5.16
N ILE A 126 -31.11 -0.90 5.56
CA ILE A 126 -32.29 -0.10 5.88
C ILE A 126 -32.75 0.67 4.66
N GLU A 127 -33.93 0.30 4.15
CA GLU A 127 -34.54 0.96 3.00
C GLU A 127 -35.48 2.12 3.41
N GLY A 128 -35.36 3.25 2.70
CA GLY A 128 -36.29 4.37 2.78
C GLY A 128 -35.60 5.74 2.80
N ARG A 129 -36.18 6.71 2.09
CA ARG A 129 -35.57 8.04 1.88
C ARG A 129 -35.32 8.84 3.17
N LEU A 130 -36.13 8.64 4.21
CA LEU A 130 -35.98 9.27 5.53
C LEU A 130 -35.29 8.37 6.56
N LYS A 131 -34.79 7.20 6.14
CA LYS A 131 -34.14 6.22 7.03
C LYS A 131 -32.62 6.13 6.81
N LYS A 132 -32.04 7.13 6.17
CA LYS A 132 -30.58 7.24 6.06
C LYS A 132 -30.01 7.43 7.46
N ILE A 133 -29.12 6.54 7.85
CA ILE A 133 -28.49 6.53 9.17
C ILE A 133 -27.52 7.71 9.24
N SER A 134 -27.68 8.56 10.25
CA SER A 134 -26.80 9.69 10.54
C SER A 134 -25.82 9.38 11.68
N VAL A 135 -26.26 8.59 12.67
CA VAL A 135 -25.44 8.20 13.82
C VAL A 135 -25.84 6.82 14.33
N CYS A 136 -24.88 6.06 14.86
CA CYS A 136 -25.16 4.84 15.60
C CYS A 136 -24.53 4.88 17.00
N CYS A 137 -25.16 4.17 17.93
CA CYS A 137 -24.63 3.96 19.28
C CYS A 137 -24.86 2.49 19.66
N LEU A 138 -23.79 1.76 19.96
CA LEU A 138 -23.88 0.40 20.50
C LEU A 138 -24.23 0.47 21.98
N SER A 139 -25.16 -0.36 22.45
CA SER A 139 -25.45 -0.49 23.88
C SER A 139 -24.22 -1.01 24.65
N SER A 140 -24.11 -0.65 25.92
CA SER A 140 -23.02 -1.07 26.82
C SER A 140 -22.89 -2.59 26.98
N ASP A 141 -23.98 -3.35 26.81
CA ASP A 141 -23.98 -4.82 26.79
C ASP A 141 -23.89 -5.42 25.39
N ALA A 142 -23.76 -4.58 24.35
CA ALA A 142 -23.68 -5.00 22.96
C ALA A 142 -24.85 -5.87 22.49
N SER A 143 -26.01 -5.76 23.15
CA SER A 143 -27.26 -6.42 22.72
C SER A 143 -27.98 -5.65 21.61
N ARG A 144 -27.80 -4.32 21.55
CA ARG A 144 -28.55 -3.44 20.64
C ARG A 144 -27.66 -2.41 19.99
N LEU A 145 -27.95 -2.11 18.72
CA LEU A 145 -27.39 -0.97 18.02
C LEU A 145 -28.51 0.05 17.75
N TYR A 146 -28.41 1.23 18.36
CA TYR A 146 -29.33 2.34 18.13
C TYR A 146 -28.94 3.07 16.84
N LEU A 147 -29.90 3.28 15.95
CA LEU A 147 -29.71 3.83 14.62
C LEU A 147 -30.50 5.14 14.48
N GLY A 148 -29.85 6.26 14.77
CA GLY A 148 -30.39 7.59 14.54
C GLY A 148 -30.39 7.93 13.06
N THR A 149 -31.46 8.58 12.58
CA THR A 149 -31.64 8.88 11.16
C THR A 149 -31.68 10.37 10.86
N GLU A 150 -31.40 10.73 9.61
CA GLU A 150 -31.59 12.10 9.11
C GLU A 150 -33.05 12.58 9.25
N GLY A 151 -34.00 11.65 9.32
CA GLY A 151 -35.41 11.90 9.56
C GLY A 151 -35.80 12.10 11.02
N GLY A 152 -34.87 12.04 11.99
CA GLY A 152 -35.13 12.30 13.41
C GLY A 152 -35.60 11.09 14.23
N ASN A 153 -35.90 9.95 13.59
CA ASN A 153 -36.28 8.72 14.27
C ASN A 153 -35.06 7.90 14.68
N ILE A 154 -35.22 7.07 15.71
CA ILE A 154 -34.21 6.10 16.15
C ILE A 154 -34.79 4.69 16.03
N TYR A 155 -34.16 3.89 15.19
CA TYR A 155 -34.45 2.46 15.04
C TYR A 155 -33.52 1.65 15.94
N LEU A 156 -33.98 0.48 16.40
CA LEU A 156 -33.20 -0.43 17.22
C LEU A 156 -32.92 -1.69 16.41
N LEU A 157 -31.64 -2.04 16.27
CA LEU A 157 -31.23 -3.33 15.71
C LEU A 157 -30.85 -4.24 16.88
N ASP A 158 -31.46 -5.42 16.94
CA ASP A 158 -31.04 -6.47 17.86
C ASP A 158 -29.78 -7.15 17.29
N VAL A 159 -28.70 -7.18 18.08
CA VAL A 159 -27.39 -7.64 17.59
C VAL A 159 -27.33 -9.17 17.44
N GLU A 160 -28.13 -9.90 18.21
CA GLU A 160 -28.16 -11.37 18.18
C GLU A 160 -28.86 -11.89 16.92
N SER A 161 -30.10 -11.47 16.67
CA SER A 161 -30.85 -11.77 15.44
C SER A 161 -30.28 -11.04 14.23
N PHE A 162 -29.74 -9.83 14.43
CA PHE A 162 -29.32 -8.89 13.39
C PHE A 162 -30.49 -8.33 12.57
N ASP A 163 -31.67 -8.24 13.20
CA ASP A 163 -32.90 -7.69 12.64
C ASP A 163 -33.33 -6.43 13.40
N LEU A 164 -34.16 -5.59 12.76
CA LEU A 164 -34.76 -4.44 13.43
C LEU A 164 -35.83 -4.90 14.41
N GLU A 165 -35.80 -4.34 15.61
CA GLU A 165 -36.90 -4.45 16.56
C GLU A 165 -38.12 -3.64 16.05
N ASP A 166 -39.33 -4.12 16.38
CA ASP A 166 -40.58 -3.37 16.14
C ASP A 166 -40.62 -2.04 16.92
N HIS A 167 -39.82 -1.95 17.98
CA HIS A 167 -39.75 -0.76 18.81
C HIS A 167 -38.94 0.35 18.14
N ILE A 168 -39.59 1.50 17.91
CA ILE A 168 -38.98 2.68 17.29
C ILE A 168 -39.23 3.89 18.19
N VAL A 169 -38.18 4.68 18.45
CA VAL A 169 -38.32 5.99 19.10
C VAL A 169 -38.64 7.01 18.02
N TYR A 170 -39.94 7.28 17.85
CA TYR A 170 -40.43 8.25 16.88
C TYR A 170 -40.21 9.68 17.34
N GLN A 171 -39.69 10.53 16.45
CA GLN A 171 -39.52 11.96 16.68
C GLN A 171 -40.82 12.62 17.16
N ASP A 172 -41.95 12.30 16.53
CA ASP A 172 -43.26 12.88 16.88
C ASP A 172 -43.70 12.55 18.30
N VAL A 173 -43.41 11.32 18.77
CA VAL A 173 -43.71 10.90 20.15
C VAL A 173 -42.84 11.65 21.14
N VAL A 174 -41.55 11.80 20.83
CA VAL A 174 -40.62 12.59 21.64
C VAL A 174 -41.10 14.05 21.74
N MET A 175 -41.47 14.66 20.61
CA MET A 175 -41.97 16.04 20.57
C MET A 175 -43.29 16.19 21.33
N GLN A 176 -44.20 15.23 21.21
CA GLN A 176 -45.45 15.21 21.97
C GLN A 176 -45.18 15.20 23.48
N LYS A 177 -44.32 14.29 23.95
CA LYS A 177 -43.95 14.20 25.38
C LYS A 177 -43.25 15.46 25.89
N LEU A 178 -42.45 16.11 25.03
CA LEU A 178 -41.83 17.40 25.34
C LEU A 178 -42.87 18.51 25.52
N ASN A 179 -43.89 18.55 24.65
CA ASN A 179 -44.99 19.52 24.74
C ASN A 179 -45.89 19.30 25.96
N ASP A 180 -46.09 18.03 26.33
CA ASP A 180 -46.92 17.65 27.48
C ASP A 180 -46.19 17.86 28.82
N SER A 181 -44.86 18.04 28.81
CA SER A 181 -44.05 18.21 30.03
C SER A 181 -44.16 19.63 30.60
N PRO A 182 -44.76 19.81 31.80
CA PRO A 182 -44.97 21.13 32.41
C PRO A 182 -43.68 21.80 32.88
N SER A 183 -42.54 21.09 32.87
CA SER A 183 -41.21 21.58 33.25
C SER A 183 -40.29 21.84 32.05
N SER A 184 -40.77 21.67 30.80
CA SER A 184 -39.97 21.94 29.60
C SER A 184 -39.77 23.45 29.41
N SER A 185 -38.58 23.96 29.72
CA SER A 185 -38.17 25.33 29.40
C SER A 185 -37.65 25.49 27.95
N VAL A 186 -38.00 24.55 27.06
CA VAL A 186 -37.56 24.54 25.66
C VAL A 186 -38.37 25.59 24.86
N PRO A 187 -37.72 26.42 24.02
CA PRO A 187 -38.42 27.38 23.15
C PRO A 187 -39.28 26.67 22.07
N ASP A 188 -40.37 27.31 21.65
CA ASP A 188 -41.35 26.68 20.74
C ASP A 188 -40.78 26.33 19.36
N ASP A 189 -39.77 27.06 18.88
CA ASP A 189 -39.11 26.77 17.60
C ASP A 189 -38.45 25.37 17.56
N PHE A 190 -38.01 24.85 18.71
CA PHE A 190 -37.39 23.53 18.85
C PHE A 190 -38.42 22.40 18.97
N LYS A 191 -39.68 22.73 19.28
CA LYS A 191 -40.78 21.75 19.48
C LYS A 191 -41.48 21.32 18.19
N VAL A 192 -41.24 22.02 17.08
CA VAL A 192 -41.89 21.74 15.78
C VAL A 192 -41.09 20.75 14.94
N ASN A 193 -39.79 20.96 14.81
CA ASN A 193 -38.90 20.03 14.10
C ASN A 193 -37.46 20.18 14.60
N PRO A 194 -36.98 19.28 15.48
CA PRO A 194 -35.61 19.26 15.97
C PRO A 194 -34.56 18.86 14.92
N GLY A 195 -34.97 18.22 13.81
CA GLY A 195 -34.12 17.79 12.69
C GLY A 195 -33.48 16.41 12.87
N ALA A 196 -32.36 16.17 12.18
CA ALA A 196 -31.66 14.89 12.19
C ALA A 196 -31.12 14.53 13.58
N VAL A 197 -31.01 13.24 13.88
CA VAL A 197 -30.31 12.78 15.09
C VAL A 197 -28.80 12.83 14.82
N GLU A 198 -28.06 13.68 15.52
CA GLU A 198 -26.61 13.85 15.30
C GLU A 198 -25.77 13.06 16.32
N ALA A 199 -26.32 12.82 17.52
CA ALA A 199 -25.60 12.13 18.58
C ALA A 199 -26.55 11.27 19.43
N ILE A 200 -26.10 10.07 19.77
CA ILE A 200 -26.74 9.18 20.74
C ILE A 200 -25.67 8.67 21.69
N ALA A 201 -25.92 8.70 22.99
CA ALA A 201 -25.04 8.13 24.00
C ALA A 201 -25.86 7.48 25.13
N GLN A 202 -25.60 6.22 25.44
CA GLN A 202 -26.21 5.54 26.59
C GLN A 202 -25.57 6.04 27.89
N HIS A 203 -26.39 6.19 28.94
CA HIS A 203 -25.89 6.58 30.26
C HIS A 203 -24.93 5.51 30.82
N PRO A 204 -23.77 5.90 31.41
CA PRO A 204 -22.72 4.95 31.78
C PRO A 204 -23.15 3.84 32.75
N SER A 205 -24.06 4.15 33.67
CA SER A 205 -24.51 3.23 34.73
C SER A 205 -26.00 2.87 34.69
N ASP A 206 -26.80 3.46 33.79
CA ASP A 206 -28.24 3.21 33.69
C ASP A 206 -28.58 2.92 32.23
N LYS A 207 -28.67 1.63 31.89
CA LYS A 207 -28.88 1.17 30.52
C LYS A 207 -30.20 1.65 29.90
N ASP A 208 -31.17 2.01 30.73
CA ASP A 208 -32.49 2.44 30.29
C ASP A 208 -32.53 3.91 29.83
N ARG A 209 -31.48 4.70 30.14
CA ARG A 209 -31.37 6.12 29.78
C ARG A 209 -30.51 6.32 28.54
N LEU A 210 -31.09 6.98 27.54
CA LEU A 210 -30.38 7.47 26.35
C LEU A 210 -30.33 9.00 26.35
N LEU A 211 -29.14 9.53 26.10
CA LEU A 211 -28.95 10.92 25.72
C LEU A 211 -29.03 11.02 24.19
N ILE A 212 -29.97 11.82 23.69
CA ILE A 212 -30.21 12.01 22.26
C ILE A 212 -30.04 13.48 21.92
N GLY A 213 -29.19 13.78 20.94
CA GLY A 213 -28.95 15.13 20.41
C GLY A 213 -29.44 15.27 18.98
N TYR A 214 -30.25 16.30 18.75
CA TYR A 214 -30.75 16.67 17.43
C TYR A 214 -30.01 17.86 16.83
N ASN A 215 -29.92 17.91 15.51
CA ASN A 215 -29.06 18.85 14.80
C ASN A 215 -29.32 20.33 15.11
N ARG A 216 -30.54 20.73 15.50
CA ARG A 216 -30.82 22.14 15.83
C ARG A 216 -30.35 22.58 17.21
N GLY A 217 -29.93 21.66 18.09
CA GLY A 217 -29.46 21.98 19.44
C GLY A 217 -30.29 21.39 20.57
N LEU A 218 -31.42 20.72 20.26
CA LEU A 218 -32.23 20.03 21.26
C LEU A 218 -31.51 18.76 21.72
N MET A 219 -31.33 18.61 23.02
CA MET A 219 -30.84 17.39 23.66
C MET A 219 -31.88 16.89 24.64
N ILE A 220 -32.05 15.58 24.72
CA ILE A 220 -33.01 14.96 25.65
C ILE A 220 -32.41 13.75 26.33
N ILE A 221 -32.89 13.46 27.53
CA ILE A 221 -32.70 12.17 28.19
C ILE A 221 -34.01 11.40 28.07
N TRP A 222 -33.94 10.28 27.36
CA TRP A 222 -35.07 9.40 27.09
C TRP A 222 -34.95 8.11 27.88
N ARG A 223 -36.02 7.74 28.57
CA ARG A 223 -36.16 6.45 29.26
C ARG A 223 -36.85 5.45 28.35
N GLN A 224 -36.19 4.36 28.00
CA GLN A 224 -36.68 3.42 27.00
C GLN A 224 -37.89 2.62 27.51
N SER A 225 -37.77 2.00 28.68
CA SER A 225 -38.78 1.10 29.23
C SER A 225 -40.14 1.77 29.45
N GLU A 226 -40.13 3.05 29.84
CA GLU A 226 -41.33 3.85 30.13
C GLU A 226 -41.79 4.73 28.96
N LEU A 227 -41.00 4.82 27.89
CA LEU A 227 -41.22 5.75 26.77
C LEU A 227 -41.47 7.19 27.25
N MET A 228 -40.61 7.63 28.18
CA MET A 228 -40.76 8.89 28.87
C MET A 228 -39.56 9.81 28.62
N LEU A 229 -39.87 11.10 28.45
CA LEU A 229 -38.89 12.17 28.50
C LEU A 229 -38.54 12.48 29.95
N GLU A 230 -37.28 12.27 30.34
CA GLU A 230 -36.80 12.56 31.69
C GLU A 230 -36.29 14.00 31.82
N ALA A 231 -35.51 14.47 30.85
CA ALA A 231 -34.94 15.82 30.84
C ALA A 231 -34.74 16.34 29.42
N SER A 232 -34.67 17.67 29.28
CA SER A 232 -34.43 18.36 28.01
C SER A 232 -33.49 19.55 28.19
N PHE A 233 -32.61 19.76 27.22
CA PHE A 233 -31.61 20.82 27.19
C PHE A 233 -31.55 21.45 25.80
N VAL A 234 -31.18 22.73 25.73
CA VAL A 234 -31.08 23.47 24.46
C VAL A 234 -29.71 24.13 24.39
N GLY A 235 -28.87 23.63 23.49
CA GLY A 235 -27.58 24.21 23.16
C GLY A 235 -27.56 24.82 21.76
N HIS A 236 -26.35 25.09 21.26
CA HIS A 236 -26.13 25.43 19.85
C HIS A 236 -26.22 24.16 18.97
N GLN A 237 -26.17 24.30 17.65
CA GLN A 237 -26.15 23.17 16.70
C GLN A 237 -25.11 22.11 17.13
N ILE A 238 -25.59 20.90 17.41
CA ILE A 238 -24.82 19.81 18.04
C ILE A 238 -23.98 19.09 17.00
N GLU A 239 -22.78 18.70 17.42
CA GLU A 239 -21.88 17.85 16.66
C GLU A 239 -21.53 16.55 17.40
N SER A 240 -21.35 16.61 18.73
CA SER A 240 -21.02 15.42 19.55
C SER A 240 -21.56 15.57 20.97
N LEU A 241 -21.83 14.42 21.61
CA LEU A 241 -22.22 14.31 23.02
C LEU A 241 -21.32 13.29 23.72
N CYS A 242 -20.91 13.60 24.95
CA CYS A 242 -20.05 12.73 25.75
C CYS A 242 -20.54 12.73 27.21
N TRP A 243 -20.99 11.56 27.69
CA TRP A 243 -21.28 11.38 29.11
C TRP A 243 -20.00 11.49 29.94
N HIS A 244 -20.09 12.14 31.10
CA HIS A 244 -19.04 12.02 32.11
C HIS A 244 -19.23 10.68 32.81
N ARG A 245 -18.14 10.09 33.28
CA ARG A 245 -18.15 8.77 33.93
C ARG A 245 -19.10 8.69 35.14
N ASP A 246 -19.33 9.82 35.82
CA ASP A 246 -20.24 9.92 36.97
C ASP A 246 -21.73 9.74 36.61
N GLY A 247 -22.10 9.87 35.33
CA GLY A 247 -23.50 9.87 34.86
C GLY A 247 -24.32 11.09 35.30
N THR A 248 -23.75 12.02 36.06
CA THR A 248 -24.47 13.21 36.54
C THR A 248 -24.23 14.44 35.68
N HIS A 249 -23.19 14.40 34.85
CA HIS A 249 -22.86 15.42 33.87
C HIS A 249 -22.64 14.85 32.47
N PHE A 250 -22.78 15.70 31.47
CA PHE A 250 -22.35 15.39 30.10
C PHE A 250 -21.81 16.66 29.42
N THR A 251 -21.04 16.47 28.36
CA THR A 251 -20.50 17.53 27.52
C THR A 251 -21.08 17.47 26.12
N SER A 252 -21.52 18.62 25.60
CA SER A 252 -21.89 18.80 24.20
C SER A 252 -20.86 19.66 23.47
N SER A 253 -20.60 19.35 22.21
CA SER A 253 -19.81 20.21 21.31
C SER A 253 -20.63 20.68 20.11
N HIS A 254 -20.24 21.82 19.55
CA HIS A 254 -21.09 22.57 18.63
C HIS A 254 -20.37 23.04 17.35
N ASN A 255 -21.17 23.39 16.33
CA ASN A 255 -20.69 23.85 15.01
C ASN A 255 -19.97 25.22 15.04
N ASP A 256 -20.19 26.03 16.07
CA ASP A 256 -19.53 27.33 16.25
C ASP A 256 -18.13 27.23 16.90
N GLY A 257 -17.70 26.01 17.25
CA GLY A 257 -16.42 25.76 17.92
C GLY A 257 -16.48 25.89 19.43
N SER A 258 -17.68 25.94 20.02
CA SER A 258 -17.87 25.88 21.47
C SER A 258 -18.11 24.45 21.97
N TYR A 259 -17.85 24.23 23.25
CA TYR A 259 -18.38 23.09 23.99
C TYR A 259 -18.95 23.53 25.34
N GLN A 260 -19.85 22.73 25.90
CA GLN A 260 -20.59 23.06 27.10
C GLN A 260 -20.81 21.85 28.00
N VAL A 261 -20.70 22.04 29.31
CA VAL A 261 -20.96 21.02 30.33
C VAL A 261 -22.34 21.23 30.92
N TRP A 262 -23.11 20.15 31.03
CA TRP A 262 -24.48 20.12 31.51
C TRP A 262 -24.58 19.24 32.75
N LYS A 263 -25.47 19.59 33.67
CA LYS A 263 -25.82 18.78 34.83
C LYS A 263 -27.20 18.17 34.61
N VAL A 264 -27.34 16.88 34.85
CA VAL A 264 -28.61 16.15 34.64
C VAL A 264 -29.65 16.53 35.68
N SER A 265 -29.24 16.71 36.94
CA SER A 265 -30.14 17.02 38.05
C SER A 265 -30.26 18.52 38.32
N GLY A 266 -31.48 19.06 38.17
CA GLY A 266 -31.89 20.30 38.81
C GLY A 266 -31.74 21.60 38.02
N ALA A 267 -31.45 21.60 36.71
CA ALA A 267 -31.58 22.82 35.91
C ALA A 267 -31.70 22.53 34.40
N SER A 268 -32.56 23.26 33.72
CA SER A 268 -32.58 23.38 32.26
C SER A 268 -31.52 24.36 31.72
N SER A 269 -30.66 24.87 32.59
CA SER A 269 -29.53 25.74 32.27
C SER A 269 -28.21 24.97 32.38
N PRO A 270 -27.22 25.31 31.54
CA PRO A 270 -25.91 24.66 31.54
C PRO A 270 -25.13 24.89 32.84
N ALA A 271 -24.21 23.97 33.18
CA ALA A 271 -23.40 24.07 34.39
C ALA A 271 -22.35 25.20 34.31
N LYS A 272 -21.93 25.57 33.10
CA LYS A 272 -21.02 26.67 32.77
C LYS A 272 -21.45 27.34 31.46
N GLU A 273 -21.06 28.59 31.25
CA GLU A 273 -21.24 29.25 29.95
C GLU A 273 -20.52 28.48 28.83
N PRO A 274 -21.02 28.51 27.58
CA PRO A 274 -20.36 27.83 26.46
C PRO A 274 -18.92 28.35 26.30
N LEU A 275 -17.96 27.43 26.31
CA LEU A 275 -16.56 27.79 26.16
C LEU A 275 -16.16 27.66 24.69
N VAL A 276 -15.68 28.75 24.09
CA VAL A 276 -15.01 28.77 22.79
C VAL A 276 -13.50 28.80 23.06
N PRO A 277 -12.78 27.67 23.03
CA PRO A 277 -11.41 27.58 23.56
C PRO A 277 -10.43 28.54 22.87
N TYR A 278 -10.66 28.85 21.60
CA TYR A 278 -9.81 29.70 20.77
C TYR A 278 -10.54 30.97 20.29
N GLY A 279 -11.56 31.39 21.04
CA GLY A 279 -12.23 32.67 20.83
C GLY A 279 -11.31 33.86 21.09
N PRO A 280 -11.77 35.10 20.84
CA PRO A 280 -13.16 35.47 20.51
C PRO A 280 -13.49 35.39 19.01
N PHE A 281 -12.53 35.03 18.15
CA PHE A 281 -12.77 34.94 16.71
C PHE A 281 -13.72 33.78 16.36
N PRO A 282 -14.51 33.91 15.28
CA PRO A 282 -15.38 32.83 14.82
C PRO A 282 -14.57 31.55 14.53
N CYS A 283 -14.93 30.46 15.20
CA CYS A 283 -14.24 29.18 15.08
C CYS A 283 -14.96 28.22 14.11
N LYS A 284 -14.28 27.12 13.80
CA LYS A 284 -14.86 25.94 13.13
C LYS A 284 -15.45 24.99 14.17
N ALA A 285 -16.35 24.12 13.71
CA ALA A 285 -16.99 23.09 14.52
C ALA A 285 -16.00 22.24 15.33
N ILE A 286 -16.49 21.73 16.46
CA ILE A 286 -15.86 20.65 17.22
C ILE A 286 -16.64 19.36 16.95
N PRO A 287 -16.27 18.54 15.94
CA PRO A 287 -17.04 17.38 15.51
C PRO A 287 -17.02 16.19 16.48
N LYS A 288 -16.04 16.13 17.39
CA LYS A 288 -15.93 15.08 18.40
C LYS A 288 -15.23 15.63 19.64
N ILE A 289 -15.78 15.31 20.81
CA ILE A 289 -15.23 15.66 22.12
C ILE A 289 -15.31 14.46 23.08
N LEU A 290 -14.27 14.28 23.88
CA LEU A 290 -14.20 13.34 24.99
C LEU A 290 -13.87 14.11 26.27
N TYR A 291 -14.55 13.75 27.35
CA TYR A 291 -14.26 14.24 28.70
C TYR A 291 -13.99 13.04 29.60
N LEU A 292 -12.75 12.91 30.07
CA LEU A 292 -12.26 11.70 30.75
C LEU A 292 -11.77 12.06 32.15
N THR A 293 -12.31 11.43 33.18
CA THR A 293 -11.95 11.71 34.57
C THR A 293 -10.65 11.01 34.97
N THR A 294 -9.89 11.64 35.86
CA THR A 294 -8.70 11.05 36.49
C THR A 294 -8.69 11.36 37.97
N LYS A 295 -7.83 10.70 38.75
CA LYS A 295 -7.60 11.03 40.16
C LYS A 295 -7.02 12.43 40.37
N SER A 296 -6.46 13.07 39.33
CA SER A 296 -5.97 14.44 39.37
C SER A 296 -6.95 15.39 38.70
N GLU A 297 -6.67 15.79 37.46
CA GLU A 297 -7.49 16.69 36.66
C GLU A 297 -8.00 15.96 35.40
N PRO A 298 -9.23 16.25 34.96
CA PRO A 298 -9.86 15.57 33.84
C PRO A 298 -9.22 15.96 32.50
N PHE A 299 -9.17 15.01 31.57
CA PHE A 299 -8.80 15.29 30.18
C PHE A 299 -10.01 15.76 29.38
N THR A 300 -9.87 16.89 28.69
CA THR A 300 -10.78 17.32 27.62
C THR A 300 -10.05 17.19 26.28
N ILE A 301 -10.51 16.26 25.44
CA ILE A 301 -9.88 15.95 24.15
C ILE A 301 -10.89 16.20 23.04
N PHE A 302 -10.55 17.01 22.05
CA PHE A 302 -11.46 17.30 20.96
C PHE A 302 -10.76 17.61 19.65
N SER A 303 -11.38 17.27 18.53
CA SER A 303 -10.91 17.67 17.20
C SER A 303 -11.53 19.00 16.76
N GLY A 304 -10.83 19.80 15.94
CA GLY A 304 -11.36 21.04 15.37
C GLY A 304 -11.33 22.25 16.33
N GLY A 305 -12.37 23.08 16.30
CA GLY A 305 -12.45 24.28 17.15
C GLY A 305 -11.60 25.48 16.71
N MET A 306 -10.90 25.39 15.58
CA MET A 306 -9.91 26.41 15.16
C MET A 306 -10.54 27.72 14.67
N PRO A 307 -9.92 28.90 14.92
CA PRO A 307 -10.29 30.17 14.32
C PRO A 307 -10.37 30.08 12.79
N ARG A 308 -11.54 30.36 12.24
CA ARG A 308 -11.88 30.08 10.82
C ARG A 308 -10.98 30.83 9.84
N ALA A 309 -10.60 32.06 10.17
CA ALA A 309 -9.83 32.94 9.30
C ALA A 309 -8.35 32.57 9.24
N SER A 310 -7.74 32.25 10.39
CA SER A 310 -6.29 32.06 10.51
C SER A 310 -5.85 30.59 10.39
N TYR A 311 -6.67 29.67 10.88
CA TYR A 311 -6.29 28.26 11.08
C TYR A 311 -7.37 27.28 10.60
N GLY A 312 -8.30 27.75 9.76
CA GLY A 312 -9.42 26.93 9.31
C GLY A 312 -8.99 25.70 8.50
N ASP A 313 -7.85 25.76 7.83
CA ASP A 313 -7.29 24.66 7.03
C ASP A 313 -6.47 23.66 7.85
N ARG A 314 -6.19 23.92 9.13
CA ARG A 314 -5.45 23.01 10.00
C ARG A 314 -6.27 21.79 10.38
N HIS A 315 -5.59 20.66 10.59
CA HIS A 315 -6.18 19.40 11.00
C HIS A 315 -5.67 19.07 12.39
N VAL A 316 -6.54 19.20 13.41
CA VAL A 316 -6.07 19.24 14.79
C VAL A 316 -6.86 18.38 15.74
N VAL A 317 -6.16 17.89 16.76
CA VAL A 317 -6.74 17.34 18.00
C VAL A 317 -6.14 18.10 19.18
N THR A 318 -7.00 18.72 19.99
CA THR A 318 -6.63 19.42 21.20
C THR A 318 -6.71 18.45 22.39
N VAL A 319 -5.71 18.49 23.28
CA VAL A 319 -5.73 17.83 24.59
C VAL A 319 -5.49 18.89 25.67
N ILE A 320 -6.41 18.95 26.63
CA ILE A 320 -6.35 19.82 27.81
C ILE A 320 -6.48 18.93 29.05
N GLN A 321 -5.55 19.02 29.98
CA GLN A 321 -5.67 18.37 31.30
C GLN A 321 -5.85 19.41 32.41
N ASP A 322 -5.08 20.49 32.38
CA ASP A 322 -5.20 21.61 33.30
C ASP A 322 -4.83 22.93 32.60
N LYS A 323 -4.67 24.03 33.35
CA LYS A 323 -4.28 25.33 32.79
C LYS A 323 -2.86 25.37 32.21
N THR A 324 -2.01 24.41 32.56
CA THR A 324 -0.58 24.37 32.21
C THR A 324 -0.26 23.33 31.14
N GLN A 325 -1.09 22.30 31.00
CA GLN A 325 -0.98 21.26 29.97
C GLN A 325 -2.12 21.37 28.97
N HIS A 326 -1.87 22.17 27.93
CA HIS A 326 -2.74 22.39 26.79
C HIS A 326 -1.90 22.29 25.52
N VAL A 327 -2.19 21.30 24.67
CA VAL A 327 -1.49 21.08 23.39
C VAL A 327 -2.51 20.94 22.27
N VAL A 328 -2.23 21.60 21.14
CA VAL A 328 -2.95 21.43 19.88
C VAL A 328 -2.09 20.60 18.94
N PHE A 329 -2.35 19.30 18.89
CA PHE A 329 -1.69 18.41 17.95
C PHE A 329 -2.13 18.77 16.53
N ASP A 330 -1.18 19.15 15.69
CA ASP A 330 -1.39 19.57 14.31
C ASP A 330 -0.86 18.50 13.34
N PHE A 331 -1.74 18.04 12.47
CA PHE A 331 -1.50 16.97 11.51
C PHE A 331 -1.47 17.53 10.09
N THR A 332 -0.68 16.90 9.22
CA THR A 332 -0.54 17.31 7.82
C THR A 332 -1.65 16.78 6.91
N SER A 333 -2.54 15.92 7.45
CA SER A 333 -3.68 15.34 6.74
C SER A 333 -4.92 15.31 7.62
N LYS A 334 -6.09 15.12 7.01
CA LYS A 334 -7.38 15.26 7.68
C LYS A 334 -7.54 14.22 8.80
N VAL A 335 -7.97 14.66 9.98
CA VAL A 335 -8.41 13.76 11.07
C VAL A 335 -9.66 12.99 10.64
N ILE A 336 -9.58 11.65 10.69
CA ILE A 336 -10.68 10.74 10.41
C ILE A 336 -11.43 10.44 11.70
N ASP A 337 -10.73 9.93 12.71
CA ASP A 337 -11.28 9.69 14.05
C ASP A 337 -10.17 9.50 15.09
N PHE A 338 -10.52 9.50 16.38
CA PHE A 338 -9.60 9.21 17.48
C PHE A 338 -10.29 8.52 18.67
N PHE A 339 -9.52 7.79 19.47
CA PHE A 339 -9.98 7.21 20.75
C PHE A 339 -8.84 7.22 21.79
N THR A 340 -9.20 6.99 23.05
CA THR A 340 -8.23 6.83 24.15
C THR A 340 -8.20 5.41 24.66
N MET A 341 -7.02 4.97 25.09
CA MET A 341 -6.83 3.68 25.75
C MET A 341 -6.68 3.87 27.26
N SER A 342 -7.24 2.94 28.02
CA SER A 342 -7.14 2.88 29.47
C SER A 342 -7.07 1.42 29.94
N ASN A 343 -6.53 1.21 31.14
CA ASN A 343 -6.47 -0.09 31.82
C ASN A 343 -7.56 -0.25 32.89
N VAL A 344 -8.53 0.68 32.96
CA VAL A 344 -9.61 0.64 33.95
C VAL A 344 -10.77 -0.26 33.50
N ASN A 345 -11.45 -0.86 34.47
CA ASN A 345 -12.69 -1.59 34.27
C ASN A 345 -13.89 -0.66 34.32
N ASP A 346 -15.07 -1.14 33.91
CA ASP A 346 -16.29 -0.34 33.87
C ASP A 346 -16.75 0.08 35.29
N GLU A 347 -16.38 -0.69 36.32
CA GLU A 347 -16.68 -0.43 37.74
C GLU A 347 -15.77 0.61 38.40
N ASP A 348 -14.64 0.98 37.76
CA ASP A 348 -13.71 1.95 38.34
C ASP A 348 -14.31 3.36 38.35
N GLU A 349 -13.92 4.20 39.32
CA GLU A 349 -14.45 5.55 39.49
C GLU A 349 -13.94 6.55 38.44
N PHE A 350 -12.75 6.30 37.87
CA PHE A 350 -12.06 7.22 36.96
C PHE A 350 -11.69 6.56 35.63
N ASP A 351 -11.61 7.34 34.54
CA ASP A 351 -11.26 6.85 33.20
C ASP A 351 -9.75 6.58 33.03
N GLU A 352 -8.87 7.37 33.66
CA GLU A 352 -7.40 7.20 33.64
C GLU A 352 -6.78 6.88 32.25
N PRO A 353 -6.99 7.75 31.24
CA PRO A 353 -6.47 7.48 29.89
C PRO A 353 -4.94 7.51 29.88
N HIS A 354 -4.32 6.49 29.29
CA HIS A 354 -2.85 6.40 29.20
C HIS A 354 -2.29 6.67 27.80
N SER A 355 -3.11 6.55 26.75
CA SER A 355 -2.70 6.77 25.37
C SER A 355 -3.84 7.37 24.55
N LEU A 356 -3.51 8.24 23.58
CA LEU A 356 -4.42 8.78 22.57
C LEU A 356 -4.02 8.23 21.20
N VAL A 357 -4.97 7.66 20.47
CA VAL A 357 -4.79 7.12 19.12
C VAL A 357 -5.56 7.99 18.14
N VAL A 358 -4.87 8.56 17.16
CA VAL A 358 -5.46 9.44 16.15
C VAL A 358 -5.23 8.84 14.77
N LEU A 359 -6.31 8.52 14.07
CA LEU A 359 -6.28 8.13 12.66
C LEU A 359 -6.49 9.38 11.81
N VAL A 360 -5.51 9.67 10.96
CA VAL A 360 -5.61 10.71 9.93
C VAL A 360 -5.58 10.07 8.53
N GLU A 361 -5.87 10.85 7.50
CA GLU A 361 -6.03 10.34 6.12
C GLU A 361 -4.76 9.65 5.58
N GLU A 362 -3.58 10.02 6.07
CA GLU A 362 -2.29 9.56 5.54
C GLU A 362 -1.40 8.83 6.57
N GLU A 363 -1.81 8.75 7.84
CA GLU A 363 -1.08 8.04 8.90
C GLU A 363 -1.95 7.74 10.14
N ILE A 364 -1.42 6.94 11.06
CA ILE A 364 -1.95 6.77 12.41
C ILE A 364 -0.91 7.19 13.42
N VAL A 365 -1.31 7.95 14.44
CA VAL A 365 -0.40 8.49 15.46
C VAL A 365 -0.87 8.05 16.84
N PHE A 366 0.05 7.44 17.59
CA PHE A 366 -0.16 7.05 18.98
C PHE A 366 0.60 8.03 19.88
N ILE A 367 -0.08 8.62 20.85
CA ILE A 367 0.46 9.62 21.77
C ILE A 367 0.39 9.07 23.20
N ASP A 368 1.49 9.19 23.93
CA ASP A 368 1.61 8.80 25.32
C ASP A 368 1.06 9.91 26.22
N LEU A 369 -0.04 9.67 26.94
CA LEU A 369 -0.64 10.68 27.82
C LEU A 369 -0.06 10.68 29.24
N GLN A 370 0.78 9.69 29.59
CA GLN A 370 1.35 9.56 30.94
C GLN A 370 2.74 10.21 31.03
N THR A 371 3.55 10.13 29.97
CA THR A 371 4.87 10.77 29.95
C THR A 371 4.73 12.27 29.74
N LYS A 372 5.45 13.06 30.55
CA LYS A 372 5.44 14.53 30.46
C LYS A 372 5.80 14.98 29.04
N GLY A 373 5.03 15.94 28.53
CA GLY A 373 5.19 16.47 27.18
C GLY A 373 4.51 15.63 26.11
N TRP A 374 3.83 14.54 26.47
CA TRP A 374 3.04 13.70 25.57
C TRP A 374 3.75 13.28 24.28
N PRO A 375 4.87 12.53 24.34
CA PRO A 375 5.59 12.07 23.16
C PRO A 375 4.79 11.03 22.36
N THR A 376 5.18 10.81 21.10
CA THR A 376 4.55 9.80 20.24
C THR A 376 5.21 8.43 20.40
N PHE A 377 4.47 7.34 20.22
CA PHE A 377 5.03 5.99 20.20
C PHE A 377 5.67 5.66 18.85
N GLN A 378 6.71 4.83 18.87
CA GLN A 378 7.19 4.16 17.67
C GLN A 378 6.20 3.05 17.28
N LEU A 379 5.81 3.00 16.01
CA LEU A 379 4.87 2.01 15.52
C LEU A 379 5.60 0.69 15.14
N PRO A 380 5.15 -0.47 15.62
CA PRO A 380 5.72 -1.77 15.21
C PRO A 380 5.24 -2.22 13.82
N TYR A 381 4.15 -1.63 13.32
CA TYR A 381 3.52 -1.86 12.02
C TYR A 381 2.80 -0.57 11.58
N LEU A 382 2.03 -0.56 10.47
CA LEU A 382 1.26 0.61 10.01
C LEU A 382 2.08 1.91 9.79
N SER A 383 3.38 1.78 9.59
CA SER A 383 4.22 2.92 9.28
C SER A 383 3.83 3.52 7.92
N SER A 384 3.72 4.85 7.85
CA SER A 384 3.44 5.56 6.60
C SER A 384 4.65 5.57 5.70
N LEU A 385 4.73 4.54 4.85
CA LEU A 385 5.84 4.36 3.90
C LEU A 385 5.96 5.54 2.94
N HIS A 386 4.86 6.20 2.63
CA HIS A 386 4.75 7.37 1.78
C HIS A 386 4.91 8.71 2.52
N ALA A 387 5.40 8.70 3.76
CA ALA A 387 5.71 9.93 4.49
C ALA A 387 6.57 10.91 3.66
N SER A 388 7.41 10.36 2.79
CA SER A 388 7.83 11.02 1.54
C SER A 388 7.63 10.02 0.39
N ALA A 389 7.40 10.51 -0.83
CA ALA A 389 7.06 9.64 -1.95
C ALA A 389 8.18 8.63 -2.26
N ILE A 390 7.85 7.34 -2.30
CA ILE A 390 8.81 6.28 -2.63
C ILE A 390 9.21 6.40 -4.11
N THR A 391 10.52 6.44 -4.36
CA THR A 391 11.12 6.60 -5.69
C THR A 391 11.95 5.39 -6.12
N SER A 392 12.48 4.63 -5.15
CA SER A 392 13.18 3.37 -5.40
C SER A 392 13.05 2.42 -4.21
N SER A 393 13.29 1.13 -4.47
CA SER A 393 13.29 0.08 -3.45
C SER A 393 14.34 -0.98 -3.76
N ASN A 394 14.89 -1.60 -2.72
CA ASN A 394 15.83 -2.71 -2.81
C ASN A 394 15.62 -3.66 -1.64
N TYR A 395 15.65 -4.97 -1.89
CA TYR A 395 15.44 -6.00 -0.87
C TYR A 395 16.74 -6.80 -0.70
N ILE A 396 17.18 -6.96 0.54
CA ILE A 396 18.41 -7.65 0.90
C ILE A 396 18.03 -8.82 1.82
N CYS A 397 18.40 -10.03 1.40
CA CYS A 397 18.20 -11.23 2.20
C CYS A 397 19.40 -11.53 3.09
N ASN A 398 19.15 -12.23 4.20
CA ASN A 398 20.18 -12.81 5.08
C ASN A 398 21.28 -11.80 5.49
N VAL A 399 20.85 -10.65 6.01
CA VAL A 399 21.75 -9.62 6.53
C VAL A 399 22.54 -10.21 7.71
N PRO A 400 23.88 -10.06 7.74
CA PRO A 400 24.70 -10.53 8.86
C PRO A 400 24.27 -9.90 10.18
N SER A 401 24.17 -10.69 11.25
CA SER A 401 23.71 -10.25 12.58
C SER A 401 24.48 -9.03 13.10
N GLN A 402 25.80 -8.98 12.86
CA GLN A 402 26.62 -7.82 13.25
C GLN A 402 26.18 -6.50 12.59
N LEU A 403 25.79 -6.52 11.31
CA LEU A 403 25.29 -5.32 10.64
C LEU A 403 23.86 -5.01 11.09
N TRP A 404 23.05 -6.05 11.27
CA TRP A 404 21.68 -5.94 11.74
C TRP A 404 21.60 -5.23 13.10
N GLU A 405 22.35 -5.72 14.09
CA GLU A 405 22.43 -5.16 15.44
C GLU A 405 22.86 -3.69 15.40
N LYS A 406 23.88 -3.35 14.61
CA LYS A 406 24.32 -1.95 14.43
C LYS A 406 23.24 -1.05 13.85
N ILE A 407 22.46 -1.53 12.87
CA ILE A 407 21.35 -0.77 12.28
C ILE A 407 20.28 -0.50 13.34
N GLN A 408 19.96 -1.50 14.17
CA GLN A 408 19.01 -1.35 15.26
C GLN A 408 19.50 -0.34 16.32
N GLU A 409 20.73 -0.51 16.81
CA GLU A 409 21.32 0.38 17.82
C GLU A 409 21.34 1.85 17.37
N VAL A 410 21.77 2.11 16.12
CA VAL A 410 21.80 3.47 15.57
C VAL A 410 20.37 4.01 15.37
N GLY A 411 19.44 3.16 14.96
CA GLY A 411 18.02 3.51 14.83
C GLY A 411 17.37 3.92 16.14
N GLU A 412 17.61 3.15 17.20
CA GLU A 412 17.12 3.44 18.56
C GLU A 412 17.71 4.75 19.09
N HIS A 413 19.01 4.96 18.90
CA HIS A 413 19.67 6.22 19.27
C HIS A 413 19.09 7.43 18.51
N GLN A 414 18.72 7.26 17.24
CA GLN A 414 18.06 8.31 16.44
C GLN A 414 16.68 8.70 17.01
N GLN A 415 16.05 7.83 17.82
CA GLN A 415 14.69 8.02 18.34
C GLN A 415 14.61 8.31 19.85
N GLN A 416 15.69 8.08 20.61
CA GLN A 416 15.73 8.06 22.07
C GLN A 416 15.19 9.32 22.80
N ASN A 417 15.20 10.49 22.15
CA ASN A 417 14.73 11.76 22.74
C ASN A 417 13.48 12.35 22.08
N VAL A 418 12.89 11.63 21.10
CA VAL A 418 11.74 12.12 20.32
C VAL A 418 10.49 11.28 20.60
N MET A 419 10.67 9.99 20.86
CA MET A 419 9.58 9.02 21.03
C MET A 419 9.37 8.65 22.50
N SER A 420 8.19 8.09 22.81
CA SER A 420 7.93 7.49 24.12
C SER A 420 8.82 6.27 24.36
N THR A 421 9.27 6.10 25.60
CA THR A 421 10.02 4.93 26.07
C THR A 421 9.12 3.83 26.62
N ARG A 422 7.80 4.05 26.68
CA ARG A 422 6.83 3.03 27.09
C ARG A 422 6.63 2.02 25.96
N ASP A 423 6.31 0.78 26.34
CA ASP A 423 5.92 -0.26 25.40
C ASP A 423 4.69 0.15 24.59
N PHE A 424 4.64 -0.30 23.34
CA PHE A 424 3.51 -0.03 22.45
C PHE A 424 2.21 -0.58 23.06
N PRO A 425 1.13 0.23 23.17
CA PRO A 425 0.00 -0.12 24.03
C PRO A 425 -0.96 -1.17 23.45
N VAL A 426 -0.83 -1.53 22.17
CA VAL A 426 -1.68 -2.54 21.51
C VAL A 426 -1.00 -3.90 21.55
N ILE A 427 -1.57 -4.82 22.32
CA ILE A 427 -1.02 -6.12 22.67
C ILE A 427 -2.01 -7.28 22.49
N GLY A 428 -3.17 -7.05 21.86
CA GLY A 428 -4.22 -8.05 21.69
C GLY A 428 -3.85 -9.22 20.77
N GLY A 429 -4.34 -10.42 21.11
CA GLY A 429 -4.10 -11.64 20.33
C GLY A 429 -2.67 -12.17 20.42
N LYS A 430 -2.41 -13.26 19.68
CA LYS A 430 -1.15 -14.00 19.74
C LYS A 430 -0.64 -14.30 18.34
N ASN A 431 0.60 -13.91 18.06
CA ASN A 431 1.31 -14.34 16.86
C ASN A 431 1.80 -15.79 17.06
N LEU A 432 1.43 -16.68 16.15
CA LEU A 432 1.79 -18.10 16.17
C LEU A 432 3.01 -18.40 15.29
N VAL A 433 3.46 -17.43 14.49
CA VAL A 433 4.67 -17.55 13.67
C VAL A 433 5.89 -17.33 14.56
N GLU A 434 6.80 -18.30 14.59
CA GLU A 434 8.09 -18.14 15.26
C GLU A 434 8.93 -17.04 14.56
N PRO A 435 9.64 -16.19 15.30
CA PRO A 435 10.54 -15.20 14.72
C PRO A 435 11.54 -15.87 13.76
N PRO A 436 11.71 -15.36 12.53
CA PRO A 436 12.66 -15.92 11.59
C PRO A 436 14.09 -15.90 12.16
N ALA A 437 14.85 -16.99 11.94
CA ALA A 437 16.27 -17.06 12.30
C ALA A 437 17.20 -16.26 11.36
N TYR A 438 16.62 -15.59 10.36
CA TYR A 438 17.32 -14.76 9.38
C TYR A 438 16.79 -13.33 9.46
N HIS A 439 17.58 -12.40 8.93
CA HIS A 439 17.23 -11.00 8.86
C HIS A 439 17.15 -10.55 7.41
N ASP A 440 16.03 -9.95 7.02
CA ASP A 440 15.87 -9.34 5.71
C ASP A 440 15.55 -7.86 5.84
N LEU A 441 16.15 -7.06 4.95
CA LEU A 441 15.92 -5.63 4.88
C LEU A 441 15.18 -5.28 3.59
N LEU A 442 14.13 -4.46 3.73
CA LEU A 442 13.65 -3.63 2.64
C LEU A 442 14.22 -2.23 2.82
N LEU A 443 14.86 -1.70 1.77
CA LEU A 443 15.28 -0.32 1.69
C LEU A 443 14.31 0.43 0.78
N THR A 444 13.87 1.61 1.19
CA THR A 444 13.09 2.53 0.35
C THR A 444 13.80 3.86 0.23
N GLY A 445 14.03 4.31 -1.01
CA GLY A 445 14.52 5.64 -1.33
C GLY A 445 13.36 6.59 -1.64
N HIS A 446 13.44 7.82 -1.15
CA HIS A 446 12.33 8.78 -1.20
C HIS A 446 12.67 10.07 -1.97
N GLU A 447 11.63 10.84 -2.30
CA GLU A 447 11.72 12.10 -3.07
C GLU A 447 12.49 13.20 -2.31
N ASP A 448 12.46 13.18 -0.99
CA ASP A 448 13.16 14.12 -0.09
C ASP A 448 14.65 13.79 0.13
N GLY A 449 15.17 12.72 -0.49
CA GLY A 449 16.54 12.26 -0.28
C GLY A 449 16.73 11.33 0.92
N SER A 450 15.65 10.94 1.62
CA SER A 450 15.73 9.92 2.66
C SER A 450 15.83 8.50 2.09
N ILE A 451 16.54 7.65 2.82
CA ILE A 451 16.61 6.20 2.61
C ILE A 451 16.23 5.55 3.93
N ARG A 452 15.15 4.78 3.92
CA ARG A 452 14.58 4.15 5.12
C ARG A 452 14.80 2.64 5.11
N PHE A 453 15.08 2.10 6.28
CA PHE A 453 15.40 0.70 6.52
C PHE A 453 14.24 0.05 7.26
N TRP A 454 13.71 -1.02 6.68
CA TRP A 454 12.57 -1.75 7.20
C TRP A 454 12.95 -3.21 7.44
N ASP A 455 12.62 -3.74 8.61
CA ASP A 455 12.62 -5.17 8.88
C ASP A 455 11.52 -5.82 8.04
N ALA A 456 11.92 -6.61 7.04
CA ALA A 456 11.00 -7.30 6.15
C ALA A 456 11.12 -8.83 6.30
N SER A 457 11.58 -9.30 7.46
CA SER A 457 11.83 -10.72 7.75
C SER A 457 10.53 -11.49 8.00
N ALA A 458 9.56 -10.86 8.66
CA ALA A 458 8.28 -11.45 9.09
C ALA A 458 7.05 -10.73 8.48
N SER A 459 5.85 -11.09 8.95
CA SER A 459 4.58 -10.46 8.55
C SER A 459 4.43 -9.03 9.05
N ALA A 460 5.00 -8.69 10.21
CA ALA A 460 5.03 -7.31 10.71
C ALA A 460 6.29 -6.58 10.20
N MET A 461 6.11 -5.63 9.28
CA MET A 461 7.22 -4.81 8.79
C MET A 461 7.48 -3.60 9.69
N LYS A 462 8.63 -3.59 10.36
CA LYS A 462 9.02 -2.58 11.35
C LYS A 462 10.02 -1.58 10.77
N TYR A 463 9.85 -0.28 11.07
CA TYR A 463 10.86 0.74 10.80
C TYR A 463 12.08 0.58 11.73
N LEU A 464 13.29 0.60 11.15
CA LEU A 464 14.55 0.47 11.91
C LEU A 464 15.32 1.78 11.96
N TYR A 465 15.64 2.37 10.81
CA TYR A 465 16.61 3.48 10.71
C TYR A 465 16.37 4.30 9.43
N GLN A 466 16.81 5.56 9.42
CA GLN A 466 16.90 6.36 8.20
C GLN A 466 18.21 7.13 8.09
N VAL A 467 18.67 7.28 6.85
CA VAL A 467 19.70 8.24 6.46
C VAL A 467 19.11 9.23 5.46
N ASN A 468 19.42 10.52 5.60
CA ASN A 468 18.98 11.55 4.65
C ASN A 468 20.20 12.12 3.91
N VAL A 469 20.25 11.98 2.59
CA VAL A 469 21.37 12.51 1.78
C VAL A 469 21.21 14.00 1.44
N ALA A 470 20.02 14.58 1.60
CA ALA A 470 19.79 16.00 1.34
C ALA A 470 20.64 16.92 2.24
N GLN A 471 20.96 16.46 3.46
CA GLN A 471 21.80 17.19 4.42
C GLN A 471 23.24 17.44 3.93
N LEU A 472 23.66 16.79 2.83
CA LEU A 472 24.99 16.93 2.25
C LEU A 472 25.11 18.12 1.29
N PHE A 473 23.97 18.72 0.91
CA PHE A 473 23.90 19.76 -0.11
C PHE A 473 23.44 21.08 0.51
N THR A 474 23.70 22.19 -0.18
CA THR A 474 23.17 23.51 0.17
C THR A 474 21.88 23.76 -0.59
N ALA A 475 20.83 24.20 0.10
CA ALA A 475 19.59 24.61 -0.53
C ALA A 475 19.80 25.95 -1.27
N GLU A 476 19.26 26.09 -2.48
CA GLU A 476 19.18 27.39 -3.15
C GLU A 476 18.22 28.29 -2.35
N GLY A 477 18.77 29.32 -1.69
CA GLY A 477 17.99 30.23 -0.87
C GLY A 477 18.25 30.17 0.63
N GLY A 478 19.50 29.93 1.07
CA GLY A 478 20.09 30.56 2.27
C GLY A 478 19.45 30.37 3.66
N GLU A 479 18.32 29.69 3.80
CA GLU A 479 17.80 29.32 5.11
C GLU A 479 18.37 27.95 5.45
N GLN A 480 19.34 27.95 6.37
CA GLN A 480 19.79 26.74 7.02
C GLN A 480 18.54 26.08 7.59
N ASN A 481 18.19 24.88 7.09
CA ASN A 481 17.29 23.98 7.82
C ASN A 481 17.92 23.76 9.18
N GLY A 482 17.49 24.58 10.15
CA GLY A 482 17.86 24.45 11.53
C GLY A 482 17.52 23.03 11.95
N SER A 483 18.46 22.41 12.66
CA SER A 483 18.15 21.34 13.61
C SER A 483 16.77 21.59 14.25
N PRO A 484 15.92 20.56 14.40
CA PRO A 484 14.68 20.68 15.17
C PRO A 484 15.09 20.90 16.63
N GLY A 485 15.30 22.16 16.97
CA GLY A 485 16.02 22.58 18.16
C GLY A 485 15.61 23.99 18.48
N VAL A 486 14.48 24.08 19.21
CA VAL A 486 14.09 25.21 20.06
C VAL A 486 14.21 26.55 19.36
N VAL A 487 13.24 26.86 18.49
CA VAL A 487 12.83 28.25 18.35
C VAL A 487 12.32 28.63 19.74
N GLU A 488 12.94 29.62 20.39
CA GLU A 488 12.41 30.20 21.61
C GLU A 488 10.97 30.61 21.32
N ALA A 489 10.03 29.86 21.89
CA ALA A 489 8.61 30.05 21.67
C ALA A 489 8.23 31.41 22.25
N GLU A 490 8.10 32.42 21.39
CA GLU A 490 6.98 33.34 21.58
C GLU A 490 5.73 32.48 21.78
N GLU A 491 4.94 32.76 22.82
CA GLU A 491 3.74 32.00 23.21
C GLU A 491 2.73 31.95 22.04
N GLU A 492 2.97 31.08 21.05
CA GLU A 492 2.10 30.88 19.90
C GLU A 492 0.77 30.34 20.44
N TRP A 493 -0.28 31.16 20.33
CA TRP A 493 -1.64 30.78 20.70
C TRP A 493 -2.49 30.67 19.43
N PRO A 494 -3.14 29.52 19.17
CA PRO A 494 -3.16 28.28 19.96
C PRO A 494 -1.81 27.54 20.08
N PRO A 495 -1.58 26.74 21.14
CA PRO A 495 -0.31 26.05 21.40
C PRO A 495 -0.11 24.85 20.47
N PHE A 496 0.22 25.12 19.21
CA PHE A 496 0.40 24.10 18.19
C PHE A 496 1.65 23.24 18.42
N ARG A 497 1.49 21.94 18.16
CA ARG A 497 2.60 21.01 18.03
C ARG A 497 2.35 20.11 16.82
N LYS A 498 3.21 20.24 15.81
CA LYS A 498 3.20 19.35 14.66
C LYS A 498 3.55 17.93 15.11
N VAL A 499 2.73 16.96 14.72
CA VAL A 499 2.94 15.53 14.95
C VAL A 499 2.65 14.73 13.69
N GLY A 500 3.13 13.49 13.67
CA GLY A 500 3.12 12.66 12.47
C GLY A 500 4.37 12.86 11.62
N ASN A 501 4.57 11.94 10.69
CA ASN A 501 5.71 11.88 9.80
C ASN A 501 5.34 12.22 8.35
N PHE A 502 4.05 12.26 7.99
CA PHE A 502 3.64 12.48 6.61
C PHE A 502 3.93 13.92 6.17
N ASP A 503 4.67 14.05 5.07
CA ASP A 503 4.92 15.33 4.42
C ASP A 503 4.29 15.36 3.02
N PRO A 504 3.23 16.17 2.80
CA PRO A 504 2.63 16.32 1.48
C PRO A 504 3.49 17.16 0.52
N PHE A 505 4.54 17.82 1.02
CA PHE A 505 5.39 18.71 0.25
C PHE A 505 6.66 18.00 -0.22
N SER A 506 7.22 18.52 -1.32
CA SER A 506 8.51 18.11 -1.84
C SER A 506 9.30 19.40 -2.03
N ASP A 507 10.32 19.59 -1.21
CA ASP A 507 11.14 20.80 -1.20
C ASP A 507 11.90 20.94 -2.52
N ASP A 508 12.71 19.94 -2.86
CA ASP A 508 13.46 19.90 -4.10
C ASP A 508 13.50 18.47 -4.69
N PRO A 509 12.89 18.22 -5.86
CA PRO A 509 12.86 16.90 -6.48
C PRO A 509 14.25 16.41 -6.92
N ARG A 510 15.28 17.28 -6.94
CA ARG A 510 16.67 16.88 -7.20
C ARG A 510 17.20 15.90 -6.16
N PHE A 511 16.70 15.94 -4.92
CA PHE A 511 17.11 15.04 -3.85
C PHE A 511 16.66 13.59 -4.04
N GLY A 512 15.61 13.36 -4.85
CA GLY A 512 14.98 12.05 -4.95
C GLY A 512 15.93 10.90 -5.28
N VAL A 513 15.83 9.81 -4.50
CA VAL A 513 16.72 8.63 -4.59
C VAL A 513 16.25 7.66 -5.68
N GLN A 514 16.94 7.63 -6.82
CA GLN A 514 16.57 6.80 -7.97
C GLN A 514 17.04 5.35 -7.88
N LYS A 515 18.16 5.10 -7.20
CA LYS A 515 18.76 3.76 -7.01
C LYS A 515 19.40 3.67 -5.64
N VAL A 516 19.28 2.52 -5.01
CA VAL A 516 19.94 2.20 -3.74
C VAL A 516 20.49 0.78 -3.80
N VAL A 517 21.72 0.59 -3.33
CA VAL A 517 22.42 -0.69 -3.25
C VAL A 517 23.12 -0.76 -1.89
N LEU A 518 22.93 -1.84 -1.15
CA LEU A 518 23.64 -2.13 0.09
C LEU A 518 24.45 -3.41 -0.09
N CYS A 519 25.74 -3.35 0.24
CA CYS A 519 26.55 -4.56 0.44
C CYS A 519 26.54 -4.89 1.94
N PRO A 520 25.79 -5.93 2.37
CA PRO A 520 25.62 -6.20 3.79
C PRO A 520 26.89 -6.74 4.45
N GLN A 521 27.79 -7.39 3.69
CA GLN A 521 29.07 -7.88 4.22
C GLN A 521 30.06 -6.75 4.49
N SER A 522 30.10 -5.70 3.65
CA SER A 522 31.01 -4.57 3.85
C SER A 522 30.40 -3.42 4.66
N GLY A 523 29.08 -3.43 4.87
CA GLY A 523 28.35 -2.32 5.49
C GLY A 523 28.35 -1.05 4.64
N THR A 524 28.46 -1.16 3.31
CA THR A 524 28.55 -0.01 2.39
C THR A 524 27.23 0.18 1.66
N LEU A 525 26.66 1.39 1.76
CA LEU A 525 25.44 1.83 1.10
C LEU A 525 25.78 2.80 -0.03
N VAL A 526 25.21 2.60 -1.21
CA VAL A 526 25.38 3.49 -2.36
C VAL A 526 24.02 3.95 -2.85
N ALA A 527 23.84 5.27 -2.98
CA ALA A 527 22.60 5.89 -3.40
C ALA A 527 22.81 6.77 -4.63
N GLY A 528 22.04 6.55 -5.69
CA GLY A 528 22.02 7.38 -6.90
C GLY A 528 20.78 8.27 -6.94
N GLY A 529 20.97 9.58 -7.15
CA GLY A 529 19.93 10.59 -7.08
C GLY A 529 19.40 11.09 -8.43
N THR A 530 18.52 12.09 -8.37
CA THR A 530 17.81 12.65 -9.53
C THR A 530 18.61 13.70 -10.30
N ALA A 531 19.53 14.41 -9.65
CA ALA A 531 20.42 15.41 -10.26
C ALA A 531 21.83 14.85 -10.54
N GLY A 532 21.95 13.54 -10.78
CA GLY A 532 23.20 12.89 -11.16
C GLY A 532 24.23 12.71 -10.04
N GLN A 533 23.87 12.99 -8.80
CA GLN A 533 24.67 12.70 -7.62
C GLN A 533 24.61 11.22 -7.25
N VAL A 534 25.75 10.62 -6.92
CA VAL A 534 25.89 9.27 -6.36
C VAL A 534 26.66 9.36 -5.05
N VAL A 535 26.05 8.95 -3.95
CA VAL A 535 26.61 9.05 -2.60
C VAL A 535 27.01 7.65 -2.13
N VAL A 536 28.28 7.49 -1.76
CA VAL A 536 28.81 6.27 -1.14
C VAL A 536 28.94 6.51 0.36
N MET A 537 28.33 5.64 1.15
CA MET A 537 28.32 5.70 2.60
C MET A 537 28.76 4.37 3.21
N LYS A 538 29.34 4.41 4.40
CA LYS A 538 29.75 3.24 5.15
C LYS A 538 29.20 3.30 6.57
N MET A 539 28.81 2.15 7.10
CA MET A 539 28.34 2.04 8.48
C MET A 539 29.47 2.34 9.47
N GLY A 540 29.30 3.39 10.27
CA GLY A 540 30.18 3.81 11.36
C GLY A 540 29.45 3.74 12.71
N GLU A 541 30.17 3.26 13.73
CA GLU A 541 29.64 3.05 15.08
C GLU A 541 29.60 4.35 15.90
N ASP A 542 30.59 5.21 15.70
CA ASP A 542 30.75 6.47 16.43
C ASP A 542 30.49 7.68 15.54
N GLU A 543 30.17 8.81 16.17
CA GLU A 543 30.08 10.08 15.44
C GLU A 543 31.45 10.44 14.88
N GLU A 544 31.52 10.72 13.58
CA GLU A 544 32.77 11.21 12.99
C GLU A 544 32.97 12.70 13.28
N GLU A 545 34.23 13.07 13.49
CA GLU A 545 34.63 14.48 13.55
C GLU A 545 34.31 15.20 12.24
N LYS A 546 34.30 16.54 12.29
CA LYS A 546 33.96 17.37 11.14
C LYS A 546 34.93 17.09 9.98
N LYS A 547 34.38 16.62 8.85
CA LYS A 547 35.14 16.27 7.65
C LYS A 547 34.53 16.95 6.41
N THR A 548 35.38 17.30 5.45
CA THR A 548 34.95 17.80 4.15
C THR A 548 34.50 16.65 3.25
N ILE A 549 33.45 16.88 2.47
CA ILE A 549 32.90 15.85 1.58
C ILE A 549 33.77 15.77 0.33
N GLU A 550 34.32 14.60 0.04
CA GLU A 550 35.10 14.39 -1.17
C GLU A 550 34.18 14.22 -2.39
N VAL A 551 34.49 14.95 -3.47
CA VAL A 551 33.67 14.99 -4.68
C VAL A 551 34.48 14.55 -5.90
N VAL A 552 33.98 13.55 -6.64
CA VAL A 552 34.54 13.11 -7.93
C VAL A 552 33.61 13.50 -9.07
N GLN A 553 34.12 14.30 -10.01
CA GLN A 553 33.36 14.71 -11.20
C GLN A 553 33.42 13.64 -12.28
N ALA A 554 32.25 13.17 -12.72
CA ALA A 554 32.09 12.17 -13.77
C ALA A 554 31.58 12.83 -15.06
N LYS A 555 32.50 13.32 -15.88
CA LYS A 555 32.21 13.97 -17.17
C LYS A 555 31.84 12.93 -18.22
N ILE A 556 30.54 12.62 -18.34
CA ILE A 556 30.00 11.65 -19.31
C ILE A 556 29.98 12.26 -20.71
N VAL A 557 29.55 13.51 -20.82
CA VAL A 557 29.55 14.26 -22.08
C VAL A 557 30.69 15.27 -22.05
N VAL A 558 31.57 15.21 -23.04
CA VAL A 558 32.78 16.04 -23.15
C VAL A 558 32.66 17.06 -24.29
N ASP A 559 31.61 17.01 -25.11
CA ASP A 559 31.43 17.94 -26.22
C ASP A 559 30.95 19.32 -25.73
N ASP A 560 31.76 20.35 -25.97
CA ASP A 560 31.46 21.75 -25.61
C ASP A 560 30.21 22.31 -26.30
N LYS A 561 29.73 21.67 -27.38
CA LYS A 561 28.49 22.07 -28.06
C LYS A 561 27.22 21.56 -27.36
N PHE A 562 27.36 20.60 -26.45
CA PHE A 562 26.22 20.05 -25.74
C PHE A 562 25.71 21.04 -24.69
N VAL A 563 24.41 21.37 -24.77
CA VAL A 563 23.75 22.27 -23.81
C VAL A 563 22.77 21.48 -22.94
N TRP A 564 23.04 21.45 -21.63
CA TRP A 564 22.13 20.88 -20.65
C TRP A 564 20.92 21.80 -20.42
N LYS A 565 19.71 21.24 -20.55
CA LYS A 565 18.42 21.96 -20.35
C LYS A 565 17.58 21.37 -19.19
N GLY A 566 18.22 20.65 -18.25
CA GLY A 566 17.56 20.09 -17.07
C GLY A 566 17.91 20.84 -15.79
N HIS A 567 17.60 20.24 -14.65
CA HIS A 567 17.97 20.79 -13.35
C HIS A 567 19.49 20.87 -13.18
N GLU A 568 19.99 21.93 -12.53
CA GLU A 568 21.41 22.04 -12.20
C GLU A 568 21.83 20.99 -11.15
N ALA A 569 23.13 20.71 -11.09
CA ALA A 569 23.71 19.83 -10.08
C ALA A 569 23.46 20.40 -8.67
N LEU A 570 23.27 19.53 -7.68
CA LEU A 570 23.15 19.98 -6.30
C LEU A 570 24.52 20.44 -5.79
N PRO A 571 24.64 21.66 -5.26
CA PRO A 571 25.88 22.14 -4.66
C PRO A 571 26.17 21.36 -3.38
N VAL A 572 27.31 20.67 -3.34
CA VAL A 572 27.79 19.94 -2.16
C VAL A 572 28.29 20.94 -1.12
N ARG A 573 28.03 20.68 0.17
CA ARG A 573 28.53 21.51 1.26
C ARG A 573 30.07 21.56 1.26
N GLU A 574 30.63 22.77 1.25
CA GLU A 574 32.07 23.00 1.36
C GLU A 574 32.56 22.98 2.81
N GLU A 575 31.69 23.39 3.74
CA GLU A 575 32.01 23.42 5.17
C GLU A 575 32.12 22.03 5.79
N PRO A 576 33.09 21.78 6.69
CA PRO A 576 33.22 20.51 7.40
C PRO A 576 31.94 20.10 8.13
N PHE A 577 31.40 18.93 7.78
CA PHE A 577 30.16 18.39 8.31
C PHE A 577 30.45 17.32 9.36
N LYS A 578 29.74 17.34 10.49
CA LYS A 578 29.81 16.30 11.52
C LYS A 578 28.81 15.21 11.17
N PHE A 579 29.27 13.98 10.98
CA PHE A 579 28.37 12.88 10.65
C PHE A 579 27.88 12.18 11.93
N PRO A 580 26.55 11.98 12.08
CA PRO A 580 26.03 11.17 13.17
C PRO A 580 26.46 9.70 13.01
N ARG A 581 26.23 8.92 14.07
CA ARG A 581 26.36 7.44 14.01
C ARG A 581 25.48 6.87 12.90
N GLY A 582 25.91 5.78 12.27
CA GLY A 582 25.21 5.14 11.16
C GLY A 582 25.93 5.23 9.82
N PHE A 583 25.21 5.41 8.73
CA PHE A 583 25.80 5.47 7.39
C PHE A 583 26.43 6.84 7.11
N GLN A 584 27.76 6.89 7.13
CA GLN A 584 28.59 8.09 7.02
C GLN A 584 29.19 8.19 5.63
N VAL A 585 29.32 9.41 5.09
CA VAL A 585 29.68 9.62 3.68
C VAL A 585 31.18 9.48 3.45
N GLU A 586 31.54 8.61 2.50
CA GLU A 586 32.93 8.44 2.06
C GLU A 586 33.24 9.26 0.80
N LEU A 587 32.29 9.35 -0.13
CA LEU A 587 32.48 9.94 -1.46
C LEU A 587 31.14 10.39 -2.06
N VAL A 588 31.13 11.53 -2.74
CA VAL A 588 30.07 11.95 -3.66
C VAL A 588 30.61 11.97 -5.09
N ALA A 589 30.03 11.18 -5.99
CA ALA A 589 30.31 11.25 -7.41
C ALA A 589 29.21 12.05 -8.11
N GLN A 590 29.58 13.11 -8.84
CA GLN A 590 28.64 13.99 -9.55
C GLN A 590 28.73 13.78 -11.05
N ALA A 591 27.65 13.33 -11.69
CA ALA A 591 27.56 13.20 -13.13
C ALA A 591 27.47 14.57 -13.82
N HIS A 592 28.12 14.69 -14.97
CA HIS A 592 27.99 15.82 -15.89
C HIS A 592 27.63 15.34 -17.30
N PRO A 593 26.46 15.71 -17.86
CA PRO A 593 25.42 16.57 -17.25
C PRO A 593 24.73 15.91 -16.02
N PRO A 594 24.12 16.70 -15.12
CA PRO A 594 23.49 16.24 -13.88
C PRO A 594 22.11 15.57 -14.13
N ALA A 595 22.11 14.54 -14.97
CA ALA A 595 20.93 13.76 -15.29
C ALA A 595 20.71 12.65 -14.26
N ALA A 596 19.45 12.28 -14.06
CA ALA A 596 19.06 11.24 -13.11
C ALA A 596 19.84 9.92 -13.32
N ILE A 597 20.21 9.30 -12.19
CA ILE A 597 20.84 7.98 -12.20
C ILE A 597 19.80 6.93 -12.60
N THR A 598 20.14 6.12 -13.60
CA THR A 598 19.24 5.17 -14.27
C THR A 598 19.62 3.72 -14.00
N ALA A 599 20.90 3.46 -13.74
CA ALA A 599 21.47 2.19 -13.35
C ALA A 599 22.60 2.43 -12.35
N LEU A 600 22.78 1.50 -11.41
CA LEU A 600 23.79 1.58 -10.36
C LEU A 600 24.23 0.15 -10.01
N ALA A 601 25.53 -0.05 -9.89
CA ALA A 601 26.13 -1.28 -9.38
C ALA A 601 27.35 -0.93 -8.54
N PHE A 602 27.55 -1.68 -7.45
CA PHE A 602 28.70 -1.55 -6.55
C PHE A 602 29.35 -2.91 -6.41
N GLN A 603 30.69 -2.96 -6.46
CA GLN A 603 31.45 -4.17 -6.19
C GLN A 603 32.44 -3.90 -5.06
N SER A 604 32.08 -4.36 -3.86
CA SER A 604 32.79 -4.06 -2.61
C SER A 604 34.20 -4.62 -2.58
N THR A 605 34.40 -5.87 -3.02
CA THR A 605 35.74 -6.51 -3.05
C THR A 605 36.71 -5.76 -3.95
N TRP A 606 36.22 -5.13 -5.02
CA TRP A 606 37.05 -4.37 -5.95
C TRP A 606 37.14 -2.89 -5.59
N GLY A 607 36.29 -2.39 -4.68
CA GLY A 607 36.23 -0.98 -4.30
C GLY A 607 35.86 -0.08 -5.48
N ILE A 608 34.89 -0.49 -6.30
CA ILE A 608 34.47 0.27 -7.49
C ILE A 608 32.95 0.38 -7.57
N ILE A 609 32.49 1.52 -8.08
CA ILE A 609 31.08 1.77 -8.42
C ILE A 609 30.96 2.06 -9.91
N ALA A 610 29.86 1.61 -10.50
CA ALA A 610 29.47 2.00 -11.84
C ALA A 610 28.03 2.49 -11.86
N PHE A 611 27.78 3.60 -12.56
CA PHE A 611 26.45 4.17 -12.69
C PHE A 611 26.20 4.69 -14.10
N GLY A 612 24.93 4.67 -14.50
CA GLY A 612 24.46 5.11 -15.80
C GLY A 612 23.46 6.26 -15.70
N THR A 613 23.42 7.10 -16.73
CA THR A 613 22.42 8.15 -16.95
C THR A 613 21.74 7.96 -18.32
N SER A 614 20.89 8.89 -18.72
CA SER A 614 20.36 8.95 -20.08
C SER A 614 21.42 9.19 -21.16
N HIS A 615 22.61 9.68 -20.80
CA HIS A 615 23.65 10.10 -21.76
C HIS A 615 24.82 9.11 -21.87
N GLY A 616 25.02 8.26 -20.86
CA GLY A 616 26.15 7.34 -20.80
C GLY A 616 26.38 6.81 -19.40
N PHE A 617 27.57 6.30 -19.12
CA PHE A 617 27.91 5.72 -17.83
C PHE A 617 29.32 6.10 -17.39
N SER A 618 29.58 5.91 -16.11
CA SER A 618 30.89 6.11 -15.49
C SER A 618 31.23 4.97 -14.55
N LEU A 619 32.52 4.71 -14.43
CA LEU A 619 33.14 3.75 -13.51
C LEU A 619 34.13 4.52 -12.63
N ILE A 620 33.99 4.40 -11.31
CA ILE A 620 34.77 5.13 -10.31
C ILE A 620 35.39 4.15 -9.32
N ASP A 621 36.63 4.44 -8.95
CA ASP A 621 37.33 3.80 -7.85
C ASP A 621 36.95 4.50 -6.55
N THR A 622 36.27 3.80 -5.63
CA THR A 622 35.86 4.36 -4.34
C THR A 622 36.99 4.34 -3.31
N THR A 623 37.95 3.43 -3.45
CA THR A 623 39.13 3.34 -2.56
C THR A 623 40.11 4.48 -2.82
N LEU A 624 40.41 4.74 -4.11
CA LEU A 624 41.32 5.83 -4.51
C LEU A 624 40.59 7.13 -4.85
N LYS A 625 39.26 7.17 -4.71
CA LYS A 625 38.38 8.32 -5.01
C LYS A 625 38.70 8.98 -6.36
N ARG A 626 38.71 8.17 -7.43
CA ARG A 626 39.05 8.64 -8.78
C ARG A 626 38.14 8.08 -9.86
N LEU A 627 37.95 8.89 -10.91
CA LEU A 627 37.28 8.43 -12.12
C LEU A 627 38.18 7.44 -12.89
N ILE A 628 37.64 6.28 -13.25
CA ILE A 628 38.33 5.27 -14.08
C ILE A 628 37.91 5.44 -15.54
N VAL A 629 36.61 5.42 -15.82
CA VAL A 629 36.04 5.59 -17.17
C VAL A 629 34.82 6.48 -17.11
N SER A 630 34.66 7.35 -18.09
CA SER A 630 33.35 7.92 -18.47
C SER A 630 33.14 7.69 -19.96
N HIS A 631 31.98 7.16 -20.32
CA HIS A 631 31.67 6.78 -21.70
C HIS A 631 30.32 7.36 -22.13
N CYS A 632 30.36 8.24 -23.12
CA CYS A 632 29.16 8.79 -23.76
C CYS A 632 28.53 7.74 -24.67
N THR A 633 27.20 7.65 -24.65
CA THR A 633 26.42 6.70 -25.47
C THR A 633 25.45 7.41 -26.42
N LEU A 634 25.50 8.75 -26.47
CA LEU A 634 24.76 9.55 -27.43
C LEU A 634 25.26 9.29 -28.86
N ASN A 635 24.36 9.34 -29.83
CA ASN A 635 24.74 9.32 -31.23
C ASN A 635 25.47 10.63 -31.57
N PRO A 636 26.57 10.64 -32.35
CA PRO A 636 27.23 11.87 -32.74
C PRO A 636 26.33 12.93 -33.39
N HIS A 637 25.21 12.52 -34.02
CA HIS A 637 24.21 13.45 -34.55
C HIS A 637 23.35 14.11 -33.47
N ASP A 638 23.04 13.40 -32.38
CA ASP A 638 22.24 13.91 -31.24
C ASP A 638 23.01 14.93 -30.39
N LEU A 639 24.34 14.97 -30.52
CA LEU A 639 25.17 16.03 -29.91
C LEU A 639 24.88 17.41 -30.50
N SER A 640 24.29 17.47 -31.71
CA SER A 640 23.94 18.71 -32.41
C SER A 640 22.47 19.14 -32.25
N VAL A 641 21.61 18.23 -31.77
CA VAL A 641 20.16 18.49 -31.61
C VAL A 641 19.89 18.83 -30.15
N THR A 642 19.31 20.02 -29.95
CA THR A 642 18.93 20.56 -28.64
C THR A 642 18.11 19.56 -27.83
N GLY A 643 18.45 19.37 -26.54
CA GLY A 643 17.86 18.39 -25.61
C GLY A 643 16.37 18.57 -25.23
N GLU A 644 15.50 18.97 -26.17
CA GLU A 644 14.10 19.34 -25.97
C GLU A 644 13.17 18.16 -25.60
N HIS A 645 13.59 16.93 -25.86
CA HIS A 645 12.72 15.75 -25.73
C HIS A 645 13.04 14.82 -24.55
N MET A 646 14.15 15.02 -23.81
CA MET A 646 14.56 14.09 -22.75
C MET A 646 14.24 14.51 -21.31
N SER A 647 14.08 15.81 -21.00
CA SER A 647 13.87 16.27 -19.60
C SER A 647 12.44 16.13 -19.08
N ARG A 648 11.45 15.84 -19.96
CA ARG A 648 10.07 15.56 -19.54
C ARG A 648 9.91 14.12 -19.05
N ARG A 649 10.58 13.75 -17.96
CA ARG A 649 10.03 12.70 -17.09
C ARG A 649 8.85 13.33 -16.37
N MET A 650 7.66 13.21 -16.98
CA MET A 650 6.41 13.39 -16.25
C MET A 650 6.45 12.37 -15.11
N SER A 651 6.61 12.84 -13.86
CA SER A 651 6.24 11.98 -12.76
C SER A 651 4.76 11.66 -12.97
N LEU A 652 4.43 10.38 -13.17
CA LEU A 652 3.04 9.93 -13.31
C LEU A 652 2.21 10.37 -12.09
N THR A 653 2.87 10.62 -10.96
CA THR A 653 2.34 11.22 -9.73
C THR A 653 2.05 12.73 -9.83
N LYS A 654 2.80 13.55 -10.59
CA LYS A 654 2.46 14.98 -10.82
C LYS A 654 1.18 15.14 -11.64
N SER A 655 0.96 14.29 -12.63
CA SER A 655 -0.23 14.37 -13.49
C SER A 655 -1.54 14.15 -12.70
N LEU A 656 -1.52 13.23 -11.72
CA LEU A 656 -2.69 12.95 -10.88
C LEU A 656 -2.91 14.04 -9.81
N ARG A 657 -1.83 14.48 -9.13
CA ARG A 657 -1.93 15.55 -8.11
C ARG A 657 -2.30 16.92 -8.72
N ALA A 658 -1.84 17.24 -9.93
CA ALA A 658 -2.22 18.48 -10.63
C ALA A 658 -3.66 18.44 -11.19
N SER A 659 -4.19 17.26 -11.53
CA SER A 659 -5.58 17.09 -11.98
C SER A 659 -6.56 17.24 -10.82
N LEU A 660 -6.23 16.71 -9.63
CA LEU A 660 -7.04 16.84 -8.42
C LEU A 660 -7.11 18.29 -7.89
N ARG A 661 -6.03 19.08 -8.04
CA ARG A 661 -6.07 20.54 -7.80
C ARG A 661 -7.06 21.28 -8.71
N ARG A 662 -7.24 20.82 -9.96
CA ARG A 662 -8.17 21.45 -10.92
C ARG A 662 -9.63 21.03 -10.74
N VAL A 663 -9.89 19.84 -10.21
CA VAL A 663 -11.25 19.35 -9.96
C VAL A 663 -11.84 19.92 -8.66
N ARG A 664 -11.01 20.19 -7.63
CA ARG A 664 -11.47 20.83 -6.39
C ARG A 664 -11.80 22.34 -6.51
N GLN A 665 -11.37 23.01 -7.57
CA GLN A 665 -11.67 24.43 -7.82
C GLN A 665 -12.91 24.68 -8.72
N LYS A 666 -13.63 23.65 -9.18
CA LYS A 666 -14.78 23.82 -10.10
C LYS A 666 -16.15 23.41 -9.54
N ARG A 667 -16.35 23.42 -8.22
CA ARG A 667 -17.69 23.37 -7.61
C ARG A 667 -17.87 24.52 -6.62
N GLY A 668 -18.67 25.51 -7.04
CA GLY A 668 -18.97 26.75 -6.33
C GLY A 668 -18.61 27.95 -7.22
N THR A 669 -19.49 28.40 -8.11
CA THR A 669 -20.54 29.36 -7.77
C THR A 669 -21.54 29.47 -8.92
N THR A 670 -22.82 29.58 -8.59
CA THR A 670 -23.94 29.70 -9.54
C THR A 670 -24.47 31.15 -9.52
N LYS A 671 -24.77 31.67 -10.73
CA LYS A 671 -25.66 32.81 -11.11
C LYS A 671 -25.02 34.21 -11.31
N PRO A 672 -25.63 35.12 -12.12
CA PRO A 672 -26.44 34.91 -13.34
C PRO A 672 -26.08 35.83 -14.54
N ARG A 673 -26.61 35.42 -15.69
CA ARG A 673 -26.79 36.06 -17.02
C ARG A 673 -26.90 37.61 -17.07
N LYS A 674 -26.21 38.24 -18.04
CA LYS A 674 -26.69 39.42 -18.81
C LYS A 674 -26.07 39.50 -20.22
N GLN A 675 -26.95 39.83 -21.17
CA GLN A 675 -26.79 40.22 -22.59
C GLN A 675 -25.60 41.15 -22.90
N ARG A 676 -24.99 41.09 -24.10
CA ARG A 676 -25.36 41.79 -25.36
C ARG A 676 -24.18 41.90 -26.37
N GLU A 677 -24.52 41.77 -27.66
CA GLU A 677 -23.97 42.44 -28.88
C GLU A 677 -22.45 42.43 -29.19
N ARG A 678 -22.00 41.80 -30.29
CA ARG A 678 -21.89 42.28 -31.71
C ARG A 678 -20.84 43.37 -31.98
N ARG A 679 -19.82 43.03 -32.80
CA ARG A 679 -19.17 43.76 -33.94
C ARG A 679 -17.77 43.16 -34.16
N SER A 680 -17.46 42.45 -35.25
CA SER A 680 -17.25 42.85 -36.65
C SER A 680 -16.07 43.81 -36.87
N ASN A 681 -14.98 43.30 -37.46
CA ASN A 681 -14.40 43.72 -38.76
C ASN A 681 -13.04 43.02 -38.98
N ASP A 682 -12.84 42.26 -40.07
CA ASP A 682 -12.44 42.71 -41.43
C ASP A 682 -10.95 43.11 -41.44
N THR A 683 -10.05 42.72 -42.37
CA THR A 683 -10.11 42.01 -43.66
C THR A 683 -8.68 41.89 -44.20
N GLY A 684 -8.46 40.97 -45.15
CA GLY A 684 -7.48 41.09 -46.23
C GLY A 684 -6.33 40.08 -46.17
N GLY A 685 -6.17 39.08 -47.04
CA GLY A 685 -6.86 38.70 -48.26
C GLY A 685 -5.92 38.65 -49.48
N LYS A 686 -5.84 37.47 -50.12
CA LYS A 686 -5.47 37.12 -51.53
C LYS A 686 -4.24 36.20 -51.68
N VAL A 687 -4.16 35.17 -52.54
CA VAL A 687 -5.04 34.56 -53.58
C VAL A 687 -4.39 33.23 -54.07
N ILE A 688 -5.20 32.14 -54.19
CA ILE A 688 -5.41 31.11 -55.28
C ILE A 688 -4.15 30.44 -55.93
N GLU A 689 -3.98 29.12 -56.13
CA GLU A 689 -4.69 28.03 -56.88
C GLU A 689 -4.13 26.65 -56.40
N GLY A 690 -4.74 25.45 -56.52
CA GLY A 690 -5.95 24.91 -57.18
C GLY A 690 -5.85 23.37 -57.26
N SER A 691 -7.00 22.70 -57.43
CA SER A 691 -7.30 21.27 -57.74
C SER A 691 -7.17 20.23 -56.59
N ASP A 692 -8.26 19.67 -56.05
CA ASP A 692 -9.34 18.79 -56.57
C ASP A 692 -8.96 17.29 -56.58
N ASN A 693 -9.52 16.53 -55.62
CA ASN A 693 -10.62 15.59 -55.86
C ASN A 693 -10.88 14.68 -54.64
N THR A 694 -12.10 14.76 -54.11
CA THR A 694 -12.78 13.63 -53.45
C THR A 694 -13.67 12.95 -54.51
N PRO A 695 -14.18 11.72 -54.27
CA PRO A 695 -15.55 11.68 -53.75
C PRO A 695 -15.92 10.48 -52.84
N THR A 696 -16.78 10.78 -51.86
CA THR A 696 -18.01 10.10 -51.40
C THR A 696 -18.07 8.61 -50.94
N THR A 697 -18.57 8.47 -49.70
CA THR A 697 -19.55 7.54 -49.02
C THR A 697 -20.45 6.60 -49.88
N PRO A 698 -21.29 5.64 -49.35
CA PRO A 698 -21.76 5.36 -47.96
C PRO A 698 -21.94 3.86 -47.50
N GLU A 699 -22.25 3.69 -46.20
CA GLU A 699 -23.12 2.71 -45.47
C GLU A 699 -23.47 1.28 -46.01
N LYS A 700 -23.39 0.25 -45.13
CA LYS A 700 -24.55 -0.54 -44.63
C LYS A 700 -24.18 -1.70 -43.68
N GLU A 701 -25.13 -1.99 -42.80
CA GLU A 701 -25.22 -3.00 -41.72
C GLU A 701 -25.22 -4.47 -42.20
N SER A 702 -24.86 -5.42 -41.31
CA SER A 702 -25.71 -6.59 -40.97
C SER A 702 -25.05 -7.58 -39.98
N ARG A 703 -25.93 -8.31 -39.30
CA ARG A 703 -25.81 -9.14 -38.10
C ARG A 703 -25.12 -10.51 -38.29
N GLY A 704 -24.36 -10.92 -37.25
CA GLY A 704 -24.50 -12.19 -36.50
C GLY A 704 -24.21 -13.55 -37.16
N ARG A 705 -23.28 -14.32 -36.57
CA ARG A 705 -23.39 -15.75 -36.15
C ARG A 705 -22.11 -16.20 -35.43
N GLY A 706 -22.27 -17.09 -34.44
CA GLY A 706 -21.21 -17.58 -33.56
C GLY A 706 -20.55 -18.90 -33.94
N PHE A 707 -19.58 -19.26 -33.08
CA PHE A 707 -18.86 -20.53 -32.86
C PHE A 707 -18.07 -21.15 -34.03
N ASP A 708 -16.74 -21.19 -33.87
CA ASP A 708 -16.00 -22.47 -33.79
C ASP A 708 -14.59 -22.25 -33.23
N ASP A 709 -14.27 -23.04 -32.20
CA ASP A 709 -12.96 -23.21 -31.57
C ASP A 709 -12.21 -24.31 -32.33
N ALA A 710 -11.15 -23.94 -33.05
CA ALA A 710 -10.21 -24.87 -33.64
C ALA A 710 -8.85 -24.20 -33.92
N ASP A 711 -7.83 -24.65 -33.18
CA ASP A 711 -6.41 -24.69 -33.54
C ASP A 711 -5.86 -23.55 -34.41
N LEU A 712 -5.56 -22.41 -33.80
CA LEU A 712 -4.70 -21.39 -34.39
C LEU A 712 -3.28 -21.49 -33.82
N VAL A 713 -2.39 -22.10 -34.59
CA VAL A 713 -0.94 -21.99 -34.43
C VAL A 713 -0.57 -20.50 -34.36
N PRO A 714 0.19 -20.03 -33.34
CA PRO A 714 0.53 -18.62 -33.23
C PRO A 714 1.34 -18.15 -34.44
N ILE A 715 0.75 -17.26 -35.24
CA ILE A 715 1.43 -16.56 -36.32
C ILE A 715 2.45 -15.61 -35.67
N GLU A 716 3.75 -15.95 -35.74
CA GLU A 716 4.85 -15.08 -35.31
C GLU A 716 4.72 -13.72 -36.02
N ARG A 717 4.32 -12.67 -35.28
CA ARG A 717 4.38 -11.29 -35.79
C ARG A 717 5.84 -10.88 -35.95
N LYS A 718 6.18 -10.35 -37.13
CA LYS A 718 7.49 -9.75 -37.40
C LYS A 718 7.68 -8.54 -36.48
N ILE A 719 8.73 -8.56 -35.66
CA ILE A 719 9.15 -7.41 -34.84
C ILE A 719 9.74 -6.38 -35.80
N GLU A 720 9.03 -5.24 -35.98
CA GLU A 720 9.49 -4.12 -36.78
C GLU A 720 10.56 -3.30 -36.05
N ALA A 721 11.55 -2.80 -36.79
CA ALA A 721 12.62 -1.95 -36.26
C ALA A 721 12.05 -0.57 -35.87
N ARG A 722 12.36 -0.10 -34.66
CA ARG A 722 11.94 1.23 -34.17
C ARG A 722 12.64 2.36 -34.93
N SER A 723 11.91 3.45 -35.19
CA SER A 723 12.44 4.76 -35.62
C SER A 723 13.19 5.46 -34.47
N GLU A 724 14.11 6.35 -34.82
CA GLU A 724 15.07 7.00 -33.91
C GLU A 724 14.39 7.87 -32.84
N ASP A 725 14.38 7.36 -31.61
CA ASP A 725 13.84 8.01 -30.41
C ASP A 725 15.04 8.53 -29.58
N PRO A 726 15.07 9.78 -29.09
CA PRO A 726 16.23 10.34 -28.37
C PRO A 726 16.62 9.61 -27.07
N LYS A 727 15.86 8.59 -26.65
CA LYS A 727 16.15 7.72 -25.50
C LYS A 727 17.01 6.51 -25.83
N VAL A 728 17.51 6.37 -27.05
CA VAL A 728 18.35 5.24 -27.51
C VAL A 728 19.63 5.10 -26.67
N SER A 729 20.24 6.21 -26.25
CA SER A 729 21.49 6.23 -25.47
C SER A 729 21.35 5.76 -24.02
N MET A 730 20.16 5.82 -23.43
CA MET A 730 19.98 5.64 -21.98
C MET A 730 20.54 4.30 -21.48
N VAL A 731 21.37 4.36 -20.45
CA VAL A 731 21.88 3.15 -19.77
C VAL A 731 20.77 2.58 -18.89
N ARG A 732 20.49 1.28 -19.01
CA ARG A 732 19.38 0.62 -18.32
C ARG A 732 19.85 -0.36 -17.25
N TYR A 733 21.01 -0.97 -17.47
CA TYR A 733 21.53 -2.00 -16.58
C TYR A 733 23.06 -1.99 -16.55
N VAL A 734 23.62 -2.21 -15.37
CA VAL A 734 25.06 -2.29 -15.13
C VAL A 734 25.31 -3.50 -14.24
N TYR A 735 26.30 -4.32 -14.59
CA TYR A 735 26.59 -5.58 -13.91
C TYR A 735 28.09 -5.87 -13.89
N PHE A 736 28.59 -6.34 -12.76
CA PHE A 736 29.96 -6.80 -12.59
C PHE A 736 30.00 -8.33 -12.61
N ALA A 737 31.03 -8.90 -13.23
CA ALA A 737 31.26 -10.34 -13.22
C ALA A 737 32.74 -10.66 -13.30
N ASN A 738 33.17 -11.74 -12.65
CA ASN A 738 34.48 -12.33 -12.90
C ASN A 738 34.32 -13.53 -13.87
N THR A 739 34.66 -13.34 -15.15
CA THR A 739 34.35 -14.34 -16.18
C THR A 739 35.29 -14.28 -17.40
N PHE A 740 35.12 -15.22 -18.32
CA PHE A 740 35.85 -15.38 -19.57
C PHE A 740 35.41 -14.35 -20.61
N VAL A 741 36.13 -13.23 -20.70
CA VAL A 741 35.84 -12.18 -21.70
C VAL A 741 36.72 -12.33 -22.94
N ARG A 742 38.04 -12.51 -22.79
CA ARG A 742 39.00 -12.52 -23.89
C ARG A 742 39.27 -13.93 -24.41
N ASP A 743 39.67 -14.82 -23.51
CA ASP A 743 39.93 -16.24 -23.77
C ASP A 743 39.15 -17.14 -22.81
N ALA A 744 39.21 -18.46 -23.03
CA ALA A 744 38.45 -19.45 -22.28
C ALA A 744 39.19 -20.01 -21.05
N HIS A 745 40.41 -19.53 -20.78
CA HIS A 745 41.27 -20.06 -19.73
C HIS A 745 41.40 -19.10 -18.54
N THR A 746 41.32 -17.79 -18.79
CA THR A 746 41.53 -16.76 -17.79
C THR A 746 40.23 -15.99 -17.54
N ALA A 747 39.63 -16.19 -16.37
CA ALA A 747 38.54 -15.35 -15.90
C ALA A 747 39.09 -14.01 -15.42
N THR A 748 38.49 -12.91 -15.88
CA THR A 748 38.90 -11.55 -15.50
C THR A 748 37.72 -10.78 -14.94
N PRO A 749 37.93 -9.91 -13.93
CA PRO A 749 36.95 -8.91 -13.52
C PRO A 749 36.47 -8.10 -14.73
N SER A 750 35.16 -7.89 -14.83
CA SER A 750 34.55 -7.28 -16.00
C SER A 750 33.32 -6.46 -15.63
N LEU A 751 33.09 -5.40 -16.41
CA LEU A 751 31.93 -4.52 -16.33
C LEU A 751 31.08 -4.69 -17.60
N TRP A 752 29.78 -4.90 -17.42
CA TRP A 752 28.78 -5.10 -18.46
C TRP A 752 27.73 -3.99 -18.38
N VAL A 753 27.55 -3.25 -19.46
CA VAL A 753 26.62 -2.11 -19.51
C VAL A 753 25.63 -2.30 -20.63
N GLY A 754 24.34 -2.40 -20.29
CA GLY A 754 23.24 -2.55 -21.24
C GLY A 754 22.46 -1.26 -21.45
N THR A 755 22.18 -0.91 -22.70
CA THR A 755 21.47 0.33 -23.07
C THR A 755 20.03 0.09 -23.50
N ASN A 756 19.29 1.18 -23.64
CA ASN A 756 17.93 1.21 -24.16
C ASN A 756 17.84 0.84 -25.65
N ALA A 757 18.94 0.94 -26.39
CA ALA A 757 19.06 0.54 -27.80
C ALA A 757 19.40 -0.95 -28.02
N GLY A 758 19.47 -1.75 -26.95
CA GLY A 758 19.92 -3.13 -27.05
C GLY A 758 21.42 -3.27 -27.36
N VAL A 759 22.23 -2.28 -27.00
CA VAL A 759 23.70 -2.33 -27.08
C VAL A 759 24.26 -2.74 -25.72
N ILE A 760 25.27 -3.60 -25.73
CA ILE A 760 25.98 -4.09 -24.53
C ILE A 760 27.46 -3.77 -24.69
N TYR A 761 27.99 -2.96 -23.79
CA TYR A 761 29.42 -2.68 -23.68
C TYR A 761 30.05 -3.58 -22.63
N ILE A 762 31.22 -4.15 -22.94
CA ILE A 762 31.92 -5.10 -22.07
C ILE A 762 33.36 -4.62 -21.88
N TYR A 763 33.71 -4.30 -20.64
CA TYR A 763 35.05 -3.89 -20.25
C TYR A 763 35.73 -5.01 -19.47
N SER A 764 36.99 -5.29 -19.81
CA SER A 764 37.88 -6.06 -18.93
C SER A 764 38.52 -5.10 -17.93
N LEU A 765 38.58 -5.51 -16.66
CA LEU A 765 39.10 -4.70 -15.57
C LEU A 765 40.38 -5.34 -15.02
N GLY A 766 41.47 -4.57 -15.00
CA GLY A 766 42.67 -4.87 -14.25
C GLY A 766 42.56 -4.28 -12.85
N VAL A 767 42.16 -5.11 -11.88
CA VAL A 767 42.02 -4.70 -10.47
C VAL A 767 43.25 -5.16 -9.69
N PRO A 768 44.04 -4.26 -9.10
CA PRO A 768 45.16 -4.64 -8.25
C PRO A 768 44.70 -5.42 -7.01
N THR A 769 45.49 -6.41 -6.59
CA THR A 769 45.16 -7.32 -5.49
C THR A 769 45.99 -7.06 -4.23
N GLY A 770 45.44 -7.36 -3.05
CA GLY A 770 46.16 -7.25 -1.77
C GLY A 770 46.51 -5.80 -1.42
N GLU A 771 47.67 -5.58 -0.79
CA GLU A 771 48.13 -4.24 -0.39
C GLU A 771 48.27 -3.27 -1.58
N ASN A 772 48.56 -3.80 -2.77
CA ASN A 772 48.62 -3.00 -3.99
C ASN A 772 47.29 -2.34 -4.36
N ARG A 773 46.15 -2.76 -3.78
CA ARG A 773 44.85 -2.12 -4.03
C ARG A 773 44.77 -0.67 -3.51
N LEU A 774 45.53 -0.35 -2.47
CA LEU A 774 45.53 0.97 -1.83
C LEU A 774 46.37 2.02 -2.58
N GLN A 775 47.19 1.60 -3.55
CA GLN A 775 48.08 2.48 -4.32
C GLN A 775 47.97 2.26 -5.84
N GLY A 776 47.61 1.04 -6.25
CA GLY A 776 47.52 0.63 -7.63
C GLY A 776 46.23 1.10 -8.28
N ASN A 777 46.35 1.56 -9.52
CA ASN A 777 45.22 2.04 -10.31
C ASN A 777 44.42 0.88 -10.91
N VAL A 778 43.11 0.92 -10.76
CA VAL A 778 42.21 0.08 -11.58
C VAL A 778 42.26 0.56 -13.02
N VAL A 779 42.46 -0.37 -13.95
CA VAL A 779 42.46 -0.12 -15.40
C VAL A 779 41.23 -0.78 -16.01
N ALA A 780 40.56 -0.08 -16.92
CA ALA A 780 39.41 -0.61 -17.64
C ALA A 780 39.60 -0.46 -19.15
N GLU A 781 39.46 -1.56 -19.90
CA GLU A 781 39.64 -1.59 -21.35
C GLU A 781 38.41 -2.19 -22.02
N ILE A 782 37.84 -1.46 -22.99
CA ILE A 782 36.72 -1.98 -23.77
C ILE A 782 37.18 -3.22 -24.54
N SER A 783 36.52 -4.33 -24.28
CA SER A 783 36.88 -5.62 -24.85
C SER A 783 35.95 -6.01 -25.98
N LYS A 784 34.65 -5.77 -25.80
CA LYS A 784 33.61 -6.15 -26.78
C LYS A 784 32.43 -5.19 -26.72
N GLU A 785 31.77 -5.04 -27.87
CA GLU A 785 30.49 -4.36 -28.02
C GLU A 785 29.52 -5.30 -28.75
N ILE A 786 28.32 -5.50 -28.18
CA ILE A 786 27.29 -6.36 -28.75
C ILE A 786 26.06 -5.53 -29.04
N LYS A 787 25.61 -5.50 -30.30
CA LYS A 787 24.31 -4.91 -30.68
C LYS A 787 23.29 -6.01 -30.97
N LEU A 788 22.20 -6.03 -30.19
CA LEU A 788 21.10 -6.94 -30.44
C LEU A 788 20.33 -6.50 -31.69
N LYS A 789 20.10 -7.44 -32.63
CA LYS A 789 19.43 -7.15 -33.91
C LYS A 789 18.04 -6.52 -33.78
N HIS A 790 17.31 -6.83 -32.72
CA HIS A 790 15.97 -6.32 -32.48
C HIS A 790 15.96 -4.95 -31.77
N GLY A 791 17.10 -4.48 -31.27
CA GLY A 791 17.23 -3.12 -30.71
C GLY A 791 16.41 -2.84 -29.45
N ALA A 792 15.84 -3.86 -28.79
CA ALA A 792 15.03 -3.66 -27.60
C ALA A 792 15.89 -3.35 -26.35
N PRO A 793 15.37 -2.54 -25.40
CA PRO A 793 16.08 -2.19 -24.18
C PRO A 793 16.53 -3.41 -23.38
N ILE A 794 17.76 -3.36 -22.86
CA ILE A 794 18.29 -4.38 -21.95
C ILE A 794 17.71 -4.14 -20.55
N ASN A 795 16.99 -5.11 -20.01
CA ASN A 795 16.45 -5.02 -18.65
C ASN A 795 17.38 -5.63 -17.61
N SER A 796 18.04 -6.74 -17.95
CA SER A 796 18.96 -7.44 -17.06
C SER A 796 19.94 -8.31 -17.85
N MET A 797 21.10 -8.54 -17.25
CA MET A 797 22.13 -9.45 -17.73
C MET A 797 22.68 -10.21 -16.53
N VAL A 798 23.00 -11.49 -16.72
CA VAL A 798 23.71 -12.28 -15.72
C VAL A 798 24.63 -13.26 -16.43
N VAL A 799 25.76 -13.58 -15.80
CA VAL A 799 26.60 -14.69 -16.22
C VAL A 799 26.25 -15.89 -15.34
N VAL A 800 26.09 -17.05 -15.97
CA VAL A 800 25.90 -18.33 -15.28
C VAL A 800 27.09 -19.25 -15.55
N ASP A 801 27.45 -20.06 -14.56
CA ASP A 801 28.48 -21.08 -14.67
C ASP A 801 28.02 -22.32 -15.45
N SER A 802 28.84 -23.37 -15.50
CA SER A 802 28.51 -24.62 -16.20
C SER A 802 27.40 -25.43 -15.54
N ASP A 803 27.14 -25.21 -14.26
CA ASP A 803 26.05 -25.82 -13.50
C ASP A 803 24.77 -24.98 -13.58
N ASN A 804 24.78 -23.89 -14.36
CA ASN A 804 23.69 -22.94 -14.55
C ASN A 804 23.37 -22.09 -13.31
N ASN A 805 24.32 -21.96 -12.39
CA ASN A 805 24.21 -21.04 -11.27
C ASN A 805 24.63 -19.64 -11.71
N PRO A 806 23.85 -18.58 -11.40
CA PRO A 806 24.34 -17.21 -11.49
C PRO A 806 25.67 -17.05 -10.74
N LEU A 807 26.60 -16.29 -11.30
CA LEU A 807 27.85 -16.01 -10.60
C LEU A 807 27.56 -15.21 -9.32
N PRO A 808 28.03 -15.68 -8.15
CA PRO A 808 27.88 -14.96 -6.89
C PRO A 808 28.81 -13.75 -6.84
N ASP A 809 28.53 -12.84 -5.91
CA ASP A 809 29.47 -11.76 -5.64
C ASP A 809 30.73 -12.32 -4.95
N PRO A 810 31.94 -11.82 -5.29
CA PRO A 810 33.18 -12.33 -4.70
C PRO A 810 33.21 -12.26 -3.17
N ILE A 811 32.59 -11.23 -2.59
CA ILE A 811 32.49 -11.07 -1.13
C ILE A 811 31.58 -12.16 -0.51
N GLU A 812 30.53 -12.60 -1.21
CA GLU A 812 29.66 -13.68 -0.72
C GLU A 812 30.41 -15.00 -0.65
N VAL A 813 31.31 -15.27 -1.61
CA VAL A 813 32.17 -16.46 -1.59
C VAL A 813 33.20 -16.38 -0.45
N GLN A 814 33.78 -15.20 -0.22
CA GLN A 814 34.76 -14.97 0.86
C GLN A 814 34.15 -15.18 2.25
N HIS A 815 32.86 -14.84 2.41
CA HIS A 815 32.11 -15.01 3.65
C HIS A 815 31.25 -16.29 3.67
N GLU A 816 31.50 -17.24 2.76
CA GLU A 816 30.80 -18.53 2.69
C GLU A 816 29.25 -18.44 2.55
N CYS A 817 28.75 -17.28 2.14
CA CYS A 817 27.33 -17.05 1.85
C CYS A 817 26.92 -17.66 0.50
N ALA A 818 27.88 -17.89 -0.40
CA ALA A 818 27.69 -18.52 -1.70
C ALA A 818 28.82 -19.49 -2.05
N LYS A 819 28.52 -20.49 -2.88
CA LYS A 819 29.51 -21.45 -3.38
C LYS A 819 30.39 -20.83 -4.47
N PRO A 820 31.68 -21.18 -4.56
CA PRO A 820 32.52 -20.72 -5.65
C PRO A 820 31.98 -21.21 -7.01
N PRO A 821 32.03 -20.38 -8.06
CA PRO A 821 31.46 -20.72 -9.36
C PRO A 821 32.26 -21.81 -10.08
N ASN A 822 31.57 -22.61 -10.91
CA ASN A 822 32.21 -23.62 -11.74
C ASN A 822 32.89 -23.00 -12.99
N MET A 823 34.23 -22.95 -12.94
CA MET A 823 35.07 -22.31 -13.96
C MET A 823 35.27 -23.13 -15.25
N SER A 824 34.59 -24.28 -15.43
CA SER A 824 34.75 -25.10 -16.65
C SER A 824 34.16 -24.48 -17.92
N GLY A 825 33.28 -23.47 -17.77
CA GLY A 825 32.72 -22.70 -18.88
C GLY A 825 31.51 -21.90 -18.45
N HIS A 826 31.34 -20.69 -19.00
CA HIS A 826 30.27 -19.78 -18.59
C HIS A 826 29.35 -19.42 -19.77
N ASN A 827 28.12 -19.02 -19.46
CA ASN A 827 27.18 -18.46 -20.42
C ASN A 827 26.69 -17.09 -19.96
N LEU A 828 26.52 -16.16 -20.89
CA LEU A 828 25.86 -14.88 -20.66
C LEU A 828 24.38 -15.01 -21.01
N ILE A 829 23.50 -14.66 -20.07
CA ILE A 829 22.07 -14.51 -20.31
C ILE A 829 21.76 -13.03 -20.42
N VAL A 830 21.10 -12.65 -21.50
CA VAL A 830 20.65 -11.28 -21.78
C VAL A 830 19.15 -11.27 -21.86
N CYS A 831 18.52 -10.49 -20.97
CA CYS A 831 17.08 -10.30 -20.91
C CYS A 831 16.73 -8.88 -21.38
N SER A 832 16.16 -8.77 -22.58
CA SER A 832 15.63 -7.51 -23.11
C SER A 832 14.12 -7.42 -22.90
N GLU A 833 13.51 -6.26 -23.18
CA GLU A 833 12.05 -6.09 -23.10
C GLU A 833 11.28 -7.06 -24.00
N GLU A 834 11.89 -7.58 -25.08
CA GLU A 834 11.17 -8.42 -26.07
C GLU A 834 11.64 -9.88 -26.14
N GLN A 835 12.90 -10.14 -25.78
CA GLN A 835 13.53 -11.45 -25.98
C GLN A 835 14.54 -11.76 -24.87
N PHE A 836 14.65 -13.04 -24.54
CA PHE A 836 15.74 -13.60 -23.75
C PHE A 836 16.71 -14.34 -24.67
N LYS A 837 18.02 -14.19 -24.44
CA LYS A 837 19.08 -14.82 -25.23
C LYS A 837 20.19 -15.35 -24.33
N VAL A 838 20.71 -16.53 -24.65
CA VAL A 838 21.91 -17.10 -24.02
C VAL A 838 23.05 -17.12 -25.01
N PHE A 839 24.24 -16.67 -24.59
CA PHE A 839 25.47 -16.64 -25.37
C PHE A 839 26.56 -17.44 -24.66
N ALA A 840 27.32 -18.23 -25.40
CA ALA A 840 28.47 -18.97 -24.86
C ALA A 840 29.68 -18.06 -24.68
N LEU A 841 30.30 -18.01 -23.50
CA LEU A 841 31.53 -17.24 -23.27
C LEU A 841 32.80 -18.08 -23.54
N PRO A 842 33.89 -17.46 -24.01
CA PRO A 842 34.04 -16.05 -24.41
C PRO A 842 33.51 -15.76 -25.84
N SER A 843 33.16 -16.79 -26.62
CA SER A 843 32.88 -16.67 -28.06
C SER A 843 31.68 -15.79 -28.44
N LEU A 844 30.79 -15.52 -27.49
CA LEU A 844 29.49 -14.86 -27.67
C LEU A 844 28.61 -15.47 -28.76
N LYS A 845 28.76 -16.78 -29.04
CA LYS A 845 27.88 -17.49 -29.95
C LYS A 845 26.52 -17.72 -29.27
N PRO A 846 25.39 -17.31 -29.89
CA PRO A 846 24.06 -17.53 -29.31
C PRO A 846 23.74 -19.03 -29.26
N ARG A 847 23.19 -19.49 -28.14
CA ARG A 847 22.79 -20.89 -27.90
C ARG A 847 21.26 -21.05 -27.86
N TYR A 848 20.60 -20.28 -26.99
CA TYR A 848 19.16 -20.32 -26.79
C TYR A 848 18.55 -18.94 -26.96
N LYS A 849 17.30 -18.88 -27.43
CA LYS A 849 16.52 -17.65 -27.50
C LYS A 849 15.03 -17.94 -27.30
N THR A 850 14.35 -17.02 -26.64
CA THR A 850 12.88 -17.00 -26.52
C THR A 850 12.40 -15.59 -26.83
N LYS A 851 11.37 -15.46 -27.68
CA LYS A 851 10.84 -14.16 -28.15
C LYS A 851 9.46 -13.90 -27.52
N LEU A 852 9.44 -13.34 -26.32
CA LEU A 852 8.21 -13.18 -25.54
C LEU A 852 7.19 -12.32 -26.29
N THR A 853 7.60 -11.14 -26.76
CA THR A 853 6.69 -10.22 -27.49
C THR A 853 6.17 -10.81 -28.80
N ALA A 854 6.91 -11.71 -29.45
CA ALA A 854 6.43 -12.36 -30.66
C ALA A 854 5.41 -13.48 -30.36
N MET A 855 5.44 -14.05 -29.15
CA MET A 855 4.53 -15.12 -28.73
C MET A 855 3.17 -14.57 -28.32
N ASP A 856 3.12 -13.53 -27.50
CA ASP A 856 1.87 -13.03 -26.90
C ASP A 856 1.75 -11.49 -26.85
N GLY A 857 2.72 -10.76 -27.42
CA GLY A 857 2.75 -9.28 -27.37
C GLY A 857 3.22 -8.69 -26.05
N SER A 858 3.57 -9.50 -25.05
CA SER A 858 4.05 -9.05 -23.75
C SER A 858 5.46 -8.46 -23.84
N LYS A 859 5.68 -7.38 -23.09
CA LYS A 859 6.99 -6.75 -22.89
C LYS A 859 7.45 -6.91 -21.45
N VAL A 860 8.68 -7.36 -21.28
CA VAL A 860 9.29 -7.58 -19.97
C VAL A 860 9.57 -6.23 -19.30
N ARG A 861 9.25 -6.13 -18.01
CA ARG A 861 9.48 -4.93 -17.17
C ARG A 861 10.50 -5.15 -16.08
N LYS A 862 10.42 -6.29 -15.38
CA LYS A 862 11.34 -6.69 -14.31
C LYS A 862 11.81 -8.10 -14.55
N VAL A 863 13.05 -8.40 -14.17
CA VAL A 863 13.67 -9.72 -14.29
C VAL A 863 14.47 -9.95 -13.03
N ALA A 864 14.39 -11.16 -12.50
CA ALA A 864 15.24 -11.67 -11.43
C ALA A 864 15.67 -13.10 -11.74
N PHE A 865 16.78 -13.51 -11.16
CA PHE A 865 17.28 -14.87 -11.21
C PHE A 865 17.11 -15.47 -9.83
N ILE A 866 16.28 -16.51 -9.73
CA ILE A 866 15.76 -17.02 -8.46
C ILE A 866 16.05 -18.51 -8.35
N ASN A 867 16.50 -18.94 -7.17
CA ASN A 867 16.66 -20.34 -6.83
C ASN A 867 15.38 -20.85 -6.15
N TYR A 868 14.61 -21.68 -6.85
CA TYR A 868 13.40 -22.31 -6.31
C TYR A 868 13.76 -23.64 -5.66
N ARG A 869 13.36 -23.83 -4.40
CA ARG A 869 13.59 -25.07 -3.65
C ARG A 869 12.35 -25.94 -3.68
N SER A 870 12.53 -27.26 -3.68
CA SER A 870 11.38 -28.17 -3.59
C SER A 870 10.82 -28.14 -2.17
N ARG A 871 9.49 -28.00 -2.03
CA ARG A 871 8.79 -28.16 -0.75
C ARG A 871 8.90 -29.60 -0.20
N ASN A 872 9.13 -30.59 -1.06
CA ASN A 872 9.15 -32.00 -0.67
C ASN A 872 10.57 -32.57 -0.51
N ASN A 873 11.60 -31.82 -0.92
CA ASN A 873 12.99 -32.27 -0.86
C ASN A 873 13.95 -31.08 -0.68
N ASP A 874 14.40 -30.88 0.55
CA ASP A 874 15.29 -29.78 0.94
C ASP A 874 16.63 -29.76 0.21
N SER A 875 17.08 -30.92 -0.31
CA SER A 875 18.33 -31.02 -1.07
C SER A 875 18.21 -30.58 -2.52
N TYR A 876 16.98 -30.40 -3.02
CA TYR A 876 16.72 -30.11 -4.42
C TYR A 876 16.31 -28.65 -4.65
N SER A 877 17.02 -27.99 -5.57
CA SER A 877 16.65 -26.65 -6.03
C SER A 877 17.08 -26.39 -7.47
N GLU A 878 16.43 -25.43 -8.13
CA GLU A 878 16.70 -25.03 -9.50
C GLU A 878 16.76 -23.51 -9.66
N ASN A 879 17.74 -23.01 -10.43
CA ASN A 879 17.83 -21.60 -10.80
C ASN A 879 17.00 -21.29 -12.04
N HIS A 880 16.11 -20.31 -11.93
CA HIS A 880 15.19 -19.88 -12.98
C HIS A 880 15.22 -18.37 -13.18
N ILE A 881 14.70 -17.93 -14.34
CA ILE A 881 14.45 -16.53 -14.64
C ILE A 881 12.99 -16.24 -14.31
N SER A 882 12.76 -15.33 -13.37
CA SER A 882 11.42 -14.83 -13.06
C SER A 882 11.27 -13.43 -13.62
N CYS A 883 10.16 -13.16 -14.30
CA CYS A 883 9.95 -11.87 -14.92
C CYS A 883 8.53 -11.37 -14.78
N LEU A 884 8.38 -10.05 -14.69
CA LEU A 884 7.09 -9.36 -14.77
C LEU A 884 6.93 -8.73 -16.14
N THR A 885 5.75 -8.88 -16.75
CA THR A 885 5.40 -8.24 -18.01
C THR A 885 4.65 -6.92 -17.82
N ASN A 886 4.53 -6.12 -18.88
CA ASN A 886 3.72 -4.90 -18.88
C ASN A 886 2.21 -5.17 -18.78
N GLN A 887 1.77 -6.43 -18.83
CA GLN A 887 0.39 -6.85 -18.63
C GLN A 887 0.10 -7.27 -17.19
N GLY A 888 1.11 -7.25 -16.30
CA GLY A 888 0.97 -7.69 -14.91
C GLY A 888 1.09 -9.21 -14.71
N GLU A 889 1.55 -9.94 -15.74
CA GLU A 889 1.82 -11.38 -15.67
C GLU A 889 3.23 -11.63 -15.14
N LEU A 890 3.35 -12.56 -14.19
CA LEU A 890 4.60 -13.12 -13.70
C LEU A 890 4.89 -14.41 -14.48
N GLY A 891 6.08 -14.55 -15.06
CA GLY A 891 6.51 -15.73 -15.80
C GLY A 891 7.80 -16.32 -15.26
N ILE A 892 7.90 -17.64 -15.24
CA ILE A 892 9.08 -18.41 -14.81
C ILE A 892 9.68 -19.13 -16.02
N TYR A 893 11.00 -18.99 -16.26
CA TYR A 893 11.70 -19.60 -17.39
C TYR A 893 12.92 -20.39 -16.92
N SER A 894 13.12 -21.57 -17.51
CA SER A 894 14.26 -22.46 -17.18
C SER A 894 15.59 -21.89 -17.66
N ILE A 895 16.66 -22.11 -16.90
CA ILE A 895 18.05 -21.86 -17.33
C ILE A 895 18.68 -23.21 -17.74
N PRO A 896 19.47 -23.29 -18.83
CA PRO A 896 19.76 -22.24 -19.81
C PRO A 896 18.77 -22.25 -20.99
N HIS A 897 17.82 -23.18 -21.04
CA HIS A 897 17.00 -23.44 -22.23
C HIS A 897 15.92 -22.38 -22.54
N LEU A 898 15.67 -21.45 -21.63
CA LEU A 898 14.69 -20.35 -21.75
C LEU A 898 13.24 -20.81 -22.03
N LYS A 899 12.85 -22.01 -21.56
CA LYS A 899 11.49 -22.53 -21.71
C LYS A 899 10.61 -22.05 -20.54
N ARG A 900 9.43 -21.52 -20.83
CA ARG A 900 8.43 -21.15 -19.82
C ARG A 900 8.02 -22.38 -19.00
N GLN A 901 8.17 -22.29 -17.69
CA GLN A 901 7.84 -23.34 -16.73
C GLN A 901 6.45 -23.13 -16.13
N ASP A 902 6.16 -21.90 -15.71
CA ASP A 902 4.87 -21.49 -15.18
C ASP A 902 4.61 -19.99 -15.38
N HIS A 903 3.38 -19.55 -15.14
CA HIS A 903 2.95 -18.16 -15.20
C HIS A 903 1.74 -17.87 -14.31
N TYR A 904 1.65 -16.62 -13.82
CA TYR A 904 0.57 -16.18 -12.94
C TYR A 904 0.15 -14.75 -13.28
N GLN A 905 -1.15 -14.47 -13.28
CA GLN A 905 -1.66 -13.11 -13.39
C GLN A 905 -1.66 -12.46 -11.99
N ALA A 906 -0.70 -11.59 -11.71
CA ALA A 906 -0.55 -10.98 -10.38
C ALA A 906 -1.15 -9.57 -10.30
N LEU A 907 -1.01 -8.77 -11.36
CA LEU A 907 -1.48 -7.38 -11.41
C LEU A 907 -2.38 -7.15 -12.62
N ARG A 908 -3.28 -6.17 -12.55
CA ARG A 908 -3.97 -5.66 -13.76
C ARG A 908 -3.01 -4.80 -14.57
N ARG A 909 -3.11 -4.82 -15.90
CA ARG A 909 -2.25 -4.02 -16.80
C ARG A 909 -2.36 -2.51 -16.56
N GLU A 910 -3.49 -2.06 -16.00
CA GLU A 910 -3.76 -0.68 -15.64
C GLU A 910 -2.99 -0.24 -14.37
N ASN A 911 -2.55 -1.19 -13.54
CA ASN A 911 -1.77 -0.90 -12.33
C ASN A 911 -0.29 -0.63 -12.68
N VAL A 912 -0.05 0.48 -13.36
CA VAL A 912 1.29 0.90 -13.79
C VAL A 912 2.23 1.14 -12.59
N THR A 913 1.70 1.62 -11.47
CA THR A 913 2.47 1.86 -10.23
C THR A 913 2.95 0.56 -9.62
N GLY A 914 2.07 -0.43 -9.46
CA GLY A 914 2.43 -1.78 -9.00
C GLY A 914 3.47 -2.42 -9.93
N ILE A 915 3.26 -2.34 -11.25
CA ILE A 915 4.21 -2.90 -12.24
C ILE A 915 5.59 -2.24 -12.16
N ALA A 916 5.65 -0.92 -11.98
CA ALA A 916 6.91 -0.17 -11.91
C ALA A 916 7.67 -0.40 -10.60
N SER A 917 6.94 -0.48 -9.48
CA SER A 917 7.47 -0.64 -8.13
C SER A 917 7.87 -2.08 -7.80
N LEU A 918 7.35 -3.08 -8.54
CA LEU A 918 7.61 -4.48 -8.25
C LEU A 918 9.12 -4.78 -8.18
N LEU A 919 9.47 -5.53 -7.13
CA LEU A 919 10.77 -6.12 -6.91
C LEU A 919 10.60 -7.60 -6.57
N PHE A 920 11.59 -8.40 -6.93
CA PHE A 920 11.66 -9.82 -6.58
C PHE A 920 12.69 -10.02 -5.48
N THR A 921 12.49 -11.06 -4.66
CA THR A 921 13.48 -11.53 -3.69
C THR A 921 14.20 -12.77 -4.22
N PRO A 922 15.44 -13.04 -3.78
CA PRO A 922 16.17 -14.27 -4.09
C PRO A 922 15.45 -15.58 -3.69
N ARG A 923 14.46 -15.52 -2.80
CA ARG A 923 13.71 -16.70 -2.29
C ARG A 923 12.45 -17.05 -3.10
N GLY A 924 12.19 -16.33 -4.18
CA GLY A 924 10.98 -16.53 -4.99
C GLY A 924 9.75 -15.80 -4.47
N GLU A 925 9.94 -14.83 -3.57
CA GLU A 925 8.92 -13.86 -3.19
C GLU A 925 9.06 -12.57 -4.03
N GLY A 926 8.12 -11.66 -3.87
CA GLY A 926 8.23 -10.32 -4.38
C GLY A 926 7.28 -9.36 -3.66
N MET A 927 7.50 -8.07 -3.89
CA MET A 927 6.68 -7.01 -3.31
C MET A 927 6.41 -5.95 -4.37
N TYR A 928 5.23 -5.35 -4.35
CA TYR A 928 4.89 -4.20 -5.17
C TYR A 928 4.00 -3.22 -4.41
N LEU A 929 4.00 -1.95 -4.79
CA LEU A 929 3.11 -0.96 -4.19
C LEU A 929 1.67 -1.22 -4.66
N LEU A 930 0.84 -1.69 -3.73
CA LEU A 930 -0.61 -1.82 -3.91
C LEU A 930 -1.25 -0.43 -3.97
N SER A 931 -0.79 0.44 -3.09
CA SER A 931 -1.15 1.84 -2.99
C SER A 931 0.14 2.67 -2.77
N PRO A 932 0.09 4.01 -2.76
CA PRO A 932 1.27 4.81 -2.41
C PRO A 932 1.86 4.46 -1.04
N SER A 933 1.01 4.01 -0.10
CA SER A 933 1.31 3.82 1.32
C SER A 933 1.49 2.35 1.74
N GLU A 934 1.23 1.39 0.84
CA GLU A 934 1.22 -0.04 1.14
C GLU A 934 1.91 -0.86 0.05
N PHE A 935 2.75 -1.81 0.48
CA PHE A 935 3.21 -2.91 -0.34
C PHE A 935 2.30 -4.12 -0.19
N GLU A 936 2.09 -4.85 -1.27
CA GLU A 936 1.58 -6.22 -1.23
C GLU A 936 2.73 -7.19 -1.48
N ARG A 937 2.92 -8.15 -0.56
CA ARG A 937 3.86 -9.25 -0.71
C ARG A 937 3.16 -10.43 -1.39
N PHE A 938 3.91 -11.10 -2.27
CA PHE A 938 3.49 -12.35 -2.88
C PHE A 938 4.64 -13.36 -2.89
N THR A 939 4.30 -14.63 -3.05
CA THR A 939 5.24 -15.70 -3.32
C THR A 939 4.96 -16.34 -4.68
N MET A 940 6.01 -16.82 -5.34
CA MET A 940 5.98 -17.72 -6.49
C MET A 940 6.64 -19.08 -6.14
N SER A 941 7.08 -19.24 -4.88
CA SER A 941 7.76 -20.43 -4.38
C SER A 941 6.78 -21.31 -3.64
N ALA A 942 6.80 -22.62 -3.91
CA ALA A 942 6.01 -23.57 -3.15
C ALA A 942 6.55 -23.84 -1.74
N SER A 943 7.84 -23.54 -1.48
CA SER A 943 8.52 -23.83 -0.21
C SER A 943 8.63 -22.63 0.73
N THR A 944 8.33 -21.42 0.27
CA THR A 944 8.59 -20.18 1.02
C THR A 944 7.37 -19.27 0.96
N VAL A 945 6.76 -19.05 2.12
CA VAL A 945 5.57 -18.22 2.29
C VAL A 945 5.75 -17.41 3.57
N THR A 946 5.58 -16.09 3.49
CA THR A 946 5.50 -15.19 4.66
C THR A 946 4.09 -14.64 4.74
N GLU A 947 3.31 -15.12 5.70
CA GLU A 947 1.93 -14.74 5.94
C GLU A 947 1.66 -14.62 7.45
N PRO A 948 0.67 -13.82 7.87
CA PRO A 948 0.26 -13.78 9.27
C PRO A 948 -0.40 -15.10 9.66
N LEU A 949 0.12 -15.75 10.69
CA LEU A 949 -0.57 -16.83 11.40
C LEU A 949 -0.73 -16.38 12.84
N CYS A 950 -1.95 -16.00 13.21
CA CYS A 950 -2.25 -15.47 14.53
C CYS A 950 -3.54 -16.07 15.09
N MET A 951 -3.71 -15.93 16.41
CA MET A 951 -4.87 -16.40 17.14
C MET A 951 -5.44 -15.27 17.98
N LEU A 952 -6.77 -15.19 17.99
CA LEU A 952 -7.51 -14.37 18.94
C LEU A 952 -8.24 -15.30 19.92
N GLU A 953 -7.69 -15.42 21.12
CA GLU A 953 -8.29 -16.22 22.18
C GLU A 953 -9.45 -15.45 22.83
N LEU A 954 -10.60 -16.11 22.95
CA LEU A 954 -11.80 -15.55 23.57
C LEU A 954 -12.09 -16.29 24.86
N ALA A 955 -12.60 -15.58 25.86
CA ALA A 955 -13.05 -16.21 27.09
C ALA A 955 -14.28 -17.11 26.83
N GLU A 956 -14.40 -18.20 27.60
CA GLU A 956 -15.52 -19.14 27.48
C GLU A 956 -16.87 -18.43 27.72
N GLY A 957 -17.87 -18.75 26.89
CA GLY A 957 -19.20 -18.14 26.98
C GLY A 957 -19.33 -16.72 26.40
N MET A 958 -18.25 -16.12 25.87
CA MET A 958 -18.31 -14.80 25.23
C MET A 958 -19.00 -14.80 23.85
N ARG A 959 -19.28 -15.98 23.30
CA ARG A 959 -20.04 -16.15 22.06
C ARG A 959 -21.29 -16.98 22.28
N PRO A 960 -22.36 -16.74 21.50
CA PRO A 960 -23.47 -17.67 21.42
C PRO A 960 -22.97 -19.05 21.01
N VAL A 961 -23.51 -20.10 21.62
CA VAL A 961 -23.21 -21.49 21.21
C VAL A 961 -23.77 -21.65 19.79
N PRO A 962 -22.97 -22.15 18.82
CA PRO A 962 -23.49 -22.42 17.48
C PRO A 962 -24.71 -23.35 17.58
N PRO A 963 -25.79 -23.11 16.80
CA PRO A 963 -26.91 -24.05 16.78
C PRO A 963 -26.39 -25.45 16.42
N GLU A 964 -26.84 -26.47 17.15
CA GLU A 964 -26.51 -27.86 16.82
C GLU A 964 -26.87 -28.12 15.35
N PRO A 965 -25.99 -28.77 14.57
CA PRO A 965 -26.31 -29.09 13.18
C PRO A 965 -27.59 -29.91 13.16
N GLU A 966 -28.59 -29.45 12.39
CA GLU A 966 -29.79 -30.22 12.14
C GLU A 966 -29.36 -31.62 11.66
N VAL A 967 -29.69 -32.64 12.46
CA VAL A 967 -29.43 -34.02 12.10
C VAL A 967 -30.25 -34.31 10.85
N GLU A 968 -29.58 -34.37 9.69
CA GLU A 968 -30.21 -34.88 8.48
C GLU A 968 -30.80 -36.27 8.80
N PRO A 969 -32.08 -36.52 8.50
CA PRO A 969 -32.67 -37.83 8.75
C PRO A 969 -31.86 -38.89 7.98
N GLU A 970 -31.40 -39.92 8.70
CA GLU A 970 -30.60 -41.00 8.12
C GLU A 970 -31.27 -41.57 6.86
N PRO A 971 -30.53 -41.81 5.77
CA PRO A 971 -31.06 -42.54 4.63
C PRO A 971 -31.29 -44.00 5.06
N GLU A 972 -32.52 -44.50 4.83
CA GLU A 972 -32.87 -45.89 5.10
C GLU A 972 -31.85 -46.86 4.47
N PRO A 973 -31.47 -47.95 5.17
CA PRO A 973 -30.45 -48.86 4.68
C PRO A 973 -30.95 -49.57 3.41
N ALA A 974 -30.18 -49.42 2.33
CA ALA A 974 -30.37 -50.17 1.09
C ALA A 974 -30.22 -51.67 1.39
N ALA A 975 -31.33 -52.40 1.27
CA ALA A 975 -31.36 -53.86 1.36
C ALA A 975 -30.46 -54.48 0.28
N GLU A 976 -29.62 -55.41 0.72
CA GLU A 976 -28.72 -56.21 -0.10
C GLU A 976 -29.50 -56.95 -1.20
N ALA A 977 -29.09 -56.73 -2.45
CA ALA A 977 -29.46 -57.59 -3.55
C ALA A 977 -28.73 -58.94 -3.39
N THR A 978 -29.47 -59.97 -2.97
CA THR A 978 -29.08 -61.37 -3.16
C THR A 978 -29.91 -62.00 -4.27
N GLU A 979 -29.20 -62.79 -5.05
CA GLU A 979 -29.55 -63.39 -6.33
C GLU A 979 -30.89 -64.15 -6.33
N GLU A 980 -31.70 -63.93 -7.37
CA GLU A 980 -32.67 -64.92 -7.81
C GLU A 980 -32.21 -65.60 -9.11
N GLY A 981 -32.30 -66.94 -9.13
CA GLY A 981 -32.39 -67.68 -10.37
C GLY A 981 -32.19 -69.19 -10.25
N ALA A 982 -33.18 -69.93 -9.74
CA ALA A 982 -33.65 -71.18 -10.37
C ALA A 982 -34.82 -71.85 -9.61
N GLY A 983 -35.98 -71.91 -10.27
CA GLY A 983 -36.75 -73.16 -10.35
C GLY A 983 -38.17 -73.18 -9.77
N GLY A 984 -39.16 -73.00 -10.64
CA GLY A 984 -40.19 -74.03 -10.89
C GLY A 984 -41.56 -73.87 -10.23
N ASP A 985 -42.56 -73.63 -11.10
CA ASP A 985 -43.98 -74.07 -11.11
C ASP A 985 -44.87 -73.87 -9.86
N ALA A 986 -46.18 -73.64 -9.94
CA ALA A 986 -47.18 -73.17 -10.92
C ALA A 986 -48.50 -73.38 -10.16
N ASP A 987 -49.38 -72.38 -10.03
CA ASP A 987 -50.82 -72.67 -10.10
C ASP A 987 -51.71 -71.45 -10.34
N ALA A 988 -52.82 -71.73 -11.01
CA ALA A 988 -53.73 -70.83 -11.70
C ALA A 988 -54.69 -70.02 -10.80
N ALA A 989 -55.19 -68.88 -11.30
CA ALA A 989 -56.61 -68.68 -11.64
C ALA A 989 -57.01 -67.20 -11.89
N ALA A 990 -57.45 -66.96 -13.13
CA ALA A 990 -58.70 -66.29 -13.56
C ALA A 990 -59.08 -64.84 -13.15
N ALA A 991 -59.46 -64.10 -14.21
CA ALA A 991 -60.52 -63.07 -14.32
C ALA A 991 -60.18 -61.65 -13.77
N ALA A 992 -60.46 -60.52 -14.43
CA ALA A 992 -61.26 -60.21 -15.62
C ALA A 992 -60.84 -58.86 -16.25
N ALA A 993 -61.22 -58.72 -17.53
CA ALA A 993 -61.41 -57.55 -18.41
C ALA A 993 -61.56 -56.16 -17.75
N GLY A 994 -61.19 -55.03 -18.35
CA GLY A 994 -60.91 -54.69 -19.75
C GLY A 994 -61.67 -53.41 -20.16
N ALA A 995 -60.96 -52.41 -20.73
CA ALA A 995 -61.38 -51.37 -21.71
C ALA A 995 -60.40 -50.18 -21.63
N GLU A 996 -59.49 -49.94 -22.59
CA GLU A 996 -59.69 -49.20 -23.88
C GLU A 996 -60.08 -47.71 -23.64
N VAL A 997 -59.51 -46.66 -24.26
CA VAL A 997 -58.84 -46.48 -25.56
C VAL A 997 -58.25 -45.04 -25.72
N ALA A 998 -57.31 -44.91 -26.67
CA ALA A 998 -56.92 -43.77 -27.53
C ALA A 998 -56.10 -42.54 -27.06
N GLN A 999 -54.87 -42.56 -27.60
CA GLN A 999 -54.05 -41.55 -28.30
C GLN A 999 -54.65 -40.26 -28.93
N GLU A 1000 -53.75 -39.25 -28.95
CA GLU A 1000 -53.41 -38.27 -30.02
C GLU A 1000 -54.37 -37.16 -30.47
N ALA A 1001 -53.86 -35.91 -30.45
CA ALA A 1001 -53.55 -35.07 -31.64
C ALA A 1001 -53.69 -33.54 -31.37
N LYS A 1002 -52.77 -32.75 -31.97
CA LYS A 1002 -52.78 -31.27 -32.17
C LYS A 1002 -53.70 -30.88 -33.37
N PRO A 1003 -53.77 -29.62 -33.87
CA PRO A 1003 -53.82 -28.25 -33.32
C PRO A 1003 -55.00 -27.42 -33.94
N ASP A 1004 -55.15 -26.11 -33.66
CA ASP A 1004 -55.36 -25.04 -34.68
C ASP A 1004 -55.67 -23.64 -34.09
N ALA A 1005 -55.50 -22.62 -34.95
CA ALA A 1005 -55.27 -21.20 -34.70
C ALA A 1005 -56.47 -20.27 -35.03
N GLU A 1006 -56.22 -18.95 -34.88
CA GLU A 1006 -56.90 -17.77 -35.48
C GLU A 1006 -58.27 -17.35 -34.85
N GLU A 1007 -58.65 -16.07 -34.68
CA GLU A 1007 -58.19 -14.76 -35.17
C GLU A 1007 -58.96 -13.61 -34.44
N GLN A 1008 -58.50 -12.35 -34.63
CA GLN A 1008 -59.19 -11.03 -34.55
C GLN A 1008 -58.88 -10.03 -33.39
N GLU A 1009 -58.09 -9.03 -33.79
CA GLU A 1009 -57.88 -7.62 -33.37
C GLU A 1009 -59.16 -6.71 -33.37
N PRO A 1010 -59.12 -5.35 -33.17
CA PRO A 1010 -58.00 -4.42 -32.87
C PRO A 1010 -58.27 -3.38 -31.74
N GLY A 1011 -57.23 -2.60 -31.35
CA GLY A 1011 -57.38 -1.42 -30.50
C GLY A 1011 -56.10 -0.58 -30.29
N GLU A 1012 -55.78 0.24 -31.28
CA GLU A 1012 -54.88 1.42 -31.32
C GLU A 1012 -54.67 2.25 -30.03
N LYS A 1013 -53.42 2.65 -29.71
CA LYS A 1013 -52.78 3.98 -30.01
C LYS A 1013 -51.73 4.45 -28.97
N ASP A 1014 -50.56 4.85 -29.51
CA ASP A 1014 -49.67 6.00 -29.20
C ASP A 1014 -49.26 6.32 -27.74
N ALA A 1015 -48.08 6.83 -27.40
CA ALA A 1015 -46.79 7.17 -28.01
C ALA A 1015 -45.90 7.74 -26.86
N MET A 1016 -44.58 7.80 -27.04
CA MET A 1016 -43.61 8.74 -26.40
C MET A 1016 -43.81 9.07 -24.90
N HIS A 1017 -42.86 8.78 -24.00
CA HIS A 1017 -41.47 9.26 -24.05
C HIS A 1017 -40.65 8.61 -22.95
#